data_AF-A0A2M7MH91-F1
#
_entry.id   AF-A0A2M7MH91-F1
#
_cell.length_a   1.000
_cell.length_b   1.000
_cell.length_c   1.000
_cell.angle_alpha   90.00
_cell.angle_beta   90.00
_cell.angle_gamma   90.00
#
_symmetry.space_group_name_H-M   'P 1'
#
loop_
_entity.id
_entity.type
_entity.pdbx_description
1 polymer ?
#
loop_
_entity_poly.entity_id
_entity_poly.type
_entity_poly.pdbx_seq_one_letter_code
_entity_poly.pdbx_strand_id
1 'polypeptide(L)'
;MHLKQLSLSGFKSFAKKTTLQFTQGITAIVGPNGSGKSNLAESIRWVMGEQSIKTLRGKKSEDVIFSGSDKKTRLGLAEVCLELDNSDKQVPIDYSELAITRRIYRSGESDYLINNAKSKLADINLLLTKANFGHRTYSVIGQGMIDNFLIASPAERKKFFEEATGVKQYQIKKQQALNKLEGVWQNLNTLKIKINEMEPGLNLLTRQVKKLKRRQEIETELRQEKLQYYSAYWQEINQNYLSQKSKIDGLNSEKDKIYSHWQSLEKKLSQLTRNSSLNFELNKLRAEEQELLDQKIGFKEELLTLKVKEASRQTSAAIKNISQAELIRVNDKIIQINLSHQKLVSLLGQESNLALLKKEILAINKKIDELLDYLKPFIEPTVIKKDGLGDTGNDIPQRNTEASLSKINRAISSLQDKIKTLQEKDTAERASLWHLQKNFQDAQNKLNEINNQINELRINLARVETKHFDLKNEIQYELSGLENLSLQTLAPLSEQEKIIQHNKINKLKGQLELIGGLDPEIETEYQTLKKRHDFLSDQIDDLSQTSESLKKLALQLDEIIKHRVNKSFTEINRYFQKYFKTLFQGGKAELLLIKEKEKEIENDSGDENGADDHSPVANFFQEKNRTAGFSGIEVSATPPGKRLKSIASLSGGERALTSIALICAIISANPSPFVVLDEVDAALDEANSIRFAEILDSLSQQTQFVVITHNRATMERAKLLYGVTMGDDGVSKLLSIKLDQAKKYNQ
;
A
#
# COMPACT_ATOMS: atom_id res chain seq x y z
N MET A 1 53.04 23.12 34.46
CA MET A 1 52.20 22.62 35.54
C MET A 1 53.11 22.37 36.71
N HIS A 2 52.75 22.77 37.93
CA HIS A 2 53.56 22.52 39.12
C HIS A 2 52.71 22.32 40.38
N LEU A 3 53.27 21.70 41.40
CA LEU A 3 52.61 21.52 42.69
C LEU A 3 52.58 22.85 43.44
N LYS A 4 51.37 23.34 43.72
CA LYS A 4 51.14 24.61 44.41
C LYS A 4 50.94 24.37 45.90
N GLN A 5 50.08 23.43 46.25
CA GLN A 5 49.68 23.21 47.65
C GLN A 5 49.29 21.76 47.93
N LEU A 6 49.60 21.29 49.15
CA LEU A 6 49.11 20.02 49.71
C LEU A 6 48.41 20.31 51.03
N SER A 7 47.14 19.93 51.14
CA SER A 7 46.36 20.06 52.38
C SER A 7 45.99 18.68 52.91
N LEU A 8 46.19 18.47 54.21
CA LEU A 8 46.01 17.20 54.91
C LEU A 8 45.13 17.43 56.13
N SER A 9 44.15 16.57 56.36
CA SER A 9 43.30 16.60 57.55
C SER A 9 42.95 15.18 57.97
N GLY A 10 43.27 14.83 59.22
CA GLY A 10 42.98 13.49 59.76
C GLY A 10 43.76 12.35 59.11
N PHE A 11 44.80 12.65 58.32
CA PHE A 11 45.62 11.66 57.62
C PHE A 11 46.80 11.22 58.48
N LYS A 12 46.81 9.95 58.90
CA LYS A 12 47.83 9.36 59.78
C LYS A 12 48.17 10.32 60.93
N SER A 13 49.44 10.66 61.14
CA SER A 13 49.88 11.55 62.23
C SER A 13 49.40 13.00 62.11
N PHE A 14 48.86 13.43 60.96
CA PHE A 14 48.35 14.79 60.73
C PHE A 14 46.87 14.90 61.13
N ALA A 15 46.62 14.93 62.44
CA ALA A 15 45.27 15.00 62.99
C ALA A 15 44.63 16.41 62.94
N LYS A 16 45.38 17.46 62.64
CA LYS A 16 44.86 18.83 62.42
C LYS A 16 45.04 19.19 60.95
N LYS A 17 44.18 20.06 60.41
CA LYS A 17 44.34 20.57 59.05
C LYS A 17 45.71 21.23 58.91
N THR A 18 46.54 20.68 58.03
CA THR A 18 47.92 21.10 57.79
C THR A 18 48.08 21.35 56.31
N THR A 19 48.67 22.49 55.95
CA THR A 19 48.82 22.91 54.56
C THR A 19 50.29 23.23 54.27
N LEU A 20 50.82 22.65 53.19
CA LEU A 20 52.16 22.88 52.66
C LEU A 20 52.03 23.63 51.35
N GLN A 21 52.82 24.70 51.18
CA GLN A 21 52.92 25.46 49.95
C GLN A 21 54.26 25.16 49.30
N PHE A 22 54.25 24.86 48.01
CA PHE A 22 55.47 24.49 47.32
C PHE A 22 55.87 25.59 46.33
N THR A 23 57.17 25.72 46.13
CA THR A 23 57.77 26.62 45.14
C THR A 23 58.53 25.80 44.10
N GLN A 24 58.80 26.37 42.93
CA GLN A 24 59.65 25.73 41.93
C GLN A 24 61.08 25.52 42.45
N GLY A 25 61.72 24.42 42.04
CA GLY A 25 63.02 23.99 42.56
C GLY A 25 62.88 22.90 43.63
N ILE A 26 63.84 22.84 44.56
CA ILE A 26 63.90 21.81 45.60
C ILE A 26 63.23 22.32 46.89
N THR A 27 62.23 21.60 47.36
CA THR A 27 61.64 21.72 48.70
C THR A 27 62.10 20.54 49.55
N ALA A 28 62.83 20.80 50.63
CA ALA A 28 63.30 19.75 51.53
C ALA A 28 62.41 19.65 52.78
N ILE A 29 62.07 18.43 53.17
CA ILE A 29 61.26 18.10 54.34
C ILE A 29 62.14 17.34 55.32
N VAL A 30 62.29 17.89 56.53
CA VAL A 30 63.23 17.44 57.55
C VAL A 30 62.53 17.27 58.89
N GLY A 31 63.15 16.58 59.84
CA GLY A 31 62.59 16.37 61.19
C GLY A 31 63.04 15.06 61.81
N PRO A 32 62.84 14.83 63.12
CA PRO A 32 63.29 13.61 63.80
C PRO A 32 62.56 12.35 63.29
N ASN A 33 63.15 11.18 63.53
CA ASN A 33 62.54 9.90 63.17
C ASN A 33 61.21 9.71 63.92
N GLY A 34 60.21 9.16 63.23
CA GLY A 34 58.87 9.01 63.79
C GLY A 34 58.00 10.27 63.76
N SER A 35 58.50 11.43 63.30
CA SER A 35 57.70 12.67 63.30
C SER A 35 56.58 12.74 62.26
N GLY A 36 56.51 11.76 61.36
CA GLY A 36 55.50 11.69 60.29
C GLY A 36 55.93 12.28 58.95
N LYS A 37 57.23 12.53 58.72
CA LYS A 37 57.76 13.06 57.44
C LYS A 37 57.30 12.23 56.24
N SER A 38 57.52 10.92 56.28
CA SER A 38 57.17 10.01 55.20
C SER A 38 55.65 9.83 55.02
N ASN A 39 54.83 10.24 56.00
CA ASN A 39 53.37 10.29 55.81
C ASN A 39 52.99 11.39 54.80
N LEU A 40 53.82 12.42 54.59
CA LEU A 40 53.60 13.43 53.55
C LEU A 40 53.75 12.82 52.15
N ALA A 41 54.81 12.06 51.89
CA ALA A 41 54.97 11.36 50.61
C ALA A 41 53.84 10.35 50.36
N GLU A 42 53.42 9.60 51.39
CA GLU A 42 52.28 8.69 51.30
C GLU A 42 50.97 9.41 51.02
N SER A 43 50.76 10.59 51.59
CA SER A 43 49.54 11.37 51.33
C SER A 43 49.42 11.80 49.86
N ILE A 44 50.53 12.23 49.25
CA ILE A 44 50.61 12.57 47.83
C ILE A 44 50.35 11.33 46.98
N ARG A 45 50.99 10.20 47.32
CA ARG A 45 50.74 8.91 46.64
C ARG A 45 49.27 8.48 46.74
N TRP A 46 48.67 8.63 47.92
CA TRP A 46 47.30 8.22 48.21
C TRP A 46 46.26 9.04 47.44
N VAL A 47 46.41 10.37 47.41
CA VAL A 47 45.49 11.25 46.66
C VAL A 47 45.61 11.08 45.14
N MET A 48 46.79 10.69 44.65
CA MET A 48 47.02 10.33 43.24
C MET A 48 46.44 8.97 42.83
N GLY A 49 45.77 8.25 43.74
CA GLY A 49 45.00 7.05 43.41
C GLY A 49 45.66 5.72 43.74
N GLU A 50 46.72 5.70 44.56
CA GLU A 50 47.32 4.45 45.02
C GLU A 50 46.31 3.58 45.79
N GLN A 51 46.27 2.30 45.43
CA GLN A 51 45.37 1.31 46.02
C GLN A 51 46.12 0.31 46.90
N SER A 52 47.44 0.15 46.70
CA SER A 52 48.22 -0.82 47.46
C SER A 52 48.42 -0.37 48.90
N ILE A 53 47.66 -0.99 49.81
CA ILE A 53 47.73 -0.74 51.25
C ILE A 53 49.15 -1.01 51.80
N LYS A 54 49.87 -1.98 51.22
CA LYS A 54 51.27 -2.28 51.55
C LYS A 54 52.20 -1.09 51.27
N THR A 55 52.00 -0.38 50.15
CA THR A 55 52.82 0.81 49.81
C THR A 55 52.52 2.01 50.71
N LEU A 56 51.33 2.07 51.29
CA LEU A 56 50.91 3.08 52.24
C LEU A 56 51.23 2.69 53.70
N ARG A 57 52.07 1.69 53.93
CA ARG A 57 52.45 1.18 55.27
C ARG A 57 51.26 0.96 56.20
N GLY A 58 50.17 0.38 55.68
CA GLY A 58 48.97 0.02 56.44
C GLY A 58 48.64 -1.46 56.35
N LYS A 59 47.64 -1.91 57.12
CA LYS A 59 47.02 -3.25 57.01
C LYS A 59 45.62 -3.19 56.42
N LYS A 60 44.86 -2.14 56.75
CA LYS A 60 43.52 -1.83 56.23
C LYS A 60 43.51 -0.48 55.52
N SER A 61 42.52 -0.25 54.66
CA SER A 61 42.32 1.05 54.00
C SER A 61 42.07 2.18 55.00
N GLU A 62 41.36 1.90 56.09
CA GLU A 62 41.07 2.83 57.18
C GLU A 62 42.31 3.27 57.99
N ASP A 63 43.43 2.54 57.89
CA ASP A 63 44.66 2.86 58.65
C ASP A 63 45.33 4.15 58.18
N VAL A 64 44.87 4.73 57.07
CA VAL A 64 45.26 6.09 56.65
C VAL A 64 44.60 7.17 57.51
N ILE A 65 43.54 6.83 58.26
CA ILE A 65 42.86 7.74 59.18
C ILE A 65 43.61 7.78 60.50
N PHE A 66 43.76 8.97 61.09
CA PHE A 66 44.39 9.14 62.40
C PHE A 66 43.73 8.21 63.44
N SER A 67 44.55 7.32 64.00
CA SER A 67 44.13 6.29 64.95
C SER A 67 43.78 6.82 66.33
N GLY A 68 44.13 8.07 66.63
CA GLY A 68 44.11 8.61 67.99
C GLY A 68 45.48 8.50 68.66
N SER A 69 45.62 9.23 69.76
CA SER A 69 46.76 9.20 70.68
C SER A 69 46.24 9.32 72.12
N ASP A 70 47.11 9.19 73.12
CA ASP A 70 46.72 9.30 74.54
C ASP A 70 46.05 10.63 74.89
N LYS A 71 46.37 11.71 74.16
CA LYS A 71 45.83 13.05 74.38
C LYS A 71 44.79 13.48 73.34
N LYS A 72 44.59 12.71 72.26
CA LYS A 72 43.67 13.10 71.18
C LYS A 72 42.85 11.92 70.68
N THR A 73 41.54 12.10 70.64
CA THR A 73 40.61 11.08 70.16
C THR A 73 40.85 10.72 68.70
N ARG A 74 40.52 9.47 68.37
CA ARG A 74 40.55 8.96 67.00
C ARG A 74 39.61 9.78 66.11
N LEU A 75 40.00 10.03 64.86
CA LEU A 75 39.17 10.74 63.88
C LEU A 75 38.36 9.77 63.02
N GLY A 76 37.24 10.26 62.47
CA GLY A 76 36.34 9.48 61.61
C GLY A 76 36.59 9.62 60.10
N LEU A 77 37.40 10.60 59.70
CA LEU A 77 37.65 11.00 58.31
C LEU A 77 39.13 11.33 58.12
N ALA A 78 39.70 10.91 57.00
CA ALA A 78 40.92 11.47 56.45
C ALA A 78 40.63 12.12 55.10
N GLU A 79 41.16 13.32 54.91
CA GLU A 79 41.08 14.10 53.67
C GLU A 79 42.47 14.56 53.28
N VAL A 80 42.81 14.36 52.00
CA VAL A 80 44.01 14.91 51.38
C VAL A 80 43.59 15.63 50.10
N CYS A 81 44.05 16.87 49.94
CA CYS A 81 43.85 17.67 48.74
C CYS A 81 45.20 18.09 48.15
N LEU A 82 45.40 17.80 46.87
CA LEU A 82 46.56 18.17 46.07
C LEU A 82 46.14 19.24 45.05
N GLU A 83 46.72 20.42 45.14
CA GLU A 83 46.45 21.53 44.22
C GLU A 83 47.64 21.75 43.29
N LEU A 84 47.37 21.70 41.99
CA LEU A 84 48.31 21.86 40.90
C LEU A 84 47.95 23.09 40.09
N ASP A 85 48.95 23.89 39.75
CA ASP A 85 48.80 24.96 38.76
C ASP A 85 48.86 24.37 37.36
N ASN A 86 47.78 24.52 36.58
CA ASN A 86 47.61 24.06 35.20
C ASN A 86 47.57 25.23 34.19
N SER A 87 48.19 26.37 34.50
CA SER A 87 48.21 27.55 33.61
C SER A 87 48.82 27.26 32.23
N ASP A 88 49.69 26.25 32.11
CA ASP A 88 50.28 25.79 30.85
C ASP A 88 49.44 24.74 30.10
N LYS A 89 48.23 24.43 30.60
CA LYS A 89 47.24 23.54 29.98
C LYS A 89 47.79 22.16 29.58
N GLN A 90 48.76 21.64 30.33
CA GLN A 90 49.25 20.26 30.15
C GLN A 90 48.13 19.24 30.39
N VAL A 91 47.22 19.54 31.32
CA VAL A 91 45.97 18.79 31.49
C VAL A 91 44.89 19.43 30.62
N PRO A 92 44.16 18.66 29.80
CA PRO A 92 43.08 19.17 28.96
C PRO A 92 41.81 19.39 29.79
N ILE A 93 41.87 20.37 30.68
CA ILE A 93 40.77 20.90 31.49
C ILE A 93 40.74 22.43 31.31
N ASP A 94 39.55 23.02 31.35
CA ASP A 94 39.38 24.46 31.13
C ASP A 94 39.85 25.31 32.33
N TYR A 95 40.14 24.66 33.46
CA TYR A 95 40.58 25.31 34.69
C TYR A 95 42.10 25.52 34.70
N SER A 96 42.51 26.72 35.12
CA SER A 96 43.91 27.08 35.39
C SER A 96 44.46 26.42 36.65
N GLU A 97 43.60 25.91 37.53
CA GLU A 97 43.98 25.19 38.74
C GLU A 97 43.25 23.85 38.82
N LEU A 98 44.00 22.81 39.22
CA LEU A 98 43.52 21.45 39.38
C LEU A 98 43.67 21.02 40.84
N ALA A 99 42.56 20.83 41.52
CA ALA A 99 42.49 20.28 42.87
C ALA A 99 42.01 18.83 42.80
N ILE A 100 42.85 17.90 43.22
CA ILE A 100 42.50 16.48 43.39
C ILE A 100 42.33 16.23 44.89
N THR A 101 41.15 15.81 45.32
CA THR A 101 40.86 15.51 46.72
C THR A 101 40.45 14.06 46.86
N ARG A 102 40.99 13.38 47.88
CA ARG A 102 40.55 12.05 48.28
C ARG A 102 40.12 12.08 49.75
N ARG A 103 38.96 11.50 50.03
CA ARG A 103 38.39 11.35 51.36
C ARG A 103 38.15 9.88 51.64
N ILE A 104 38.36 9.46 52.88
CA ILE A 104 37.96 8.14 53.35
C ILE A 104 37.35 8.24 54.74
N TYR A 105 36.24 7.54 54.92
CA TYR A 105 35.53 7.43 56.18
C TYR A 105 35.83 6.10 56.84
N ARG A 106 35.63 6.01 58.17
CA ARG A 106 35.73 4.73 58.89
C ARG A 106 34.69 3.67 58.49
N SER A 107 33.68 4.04 57.71
CA SER A 107 32.80 3.08 57.04
C SER A 107 33.50 2.30 55.91
N GLY A 108 34.71 2.70 55.51
CA GLY A 108 35.45 2.16 54.37
C GLY A 108 35.13 2.85 53.05
N GLU A 109 34.12 3.73 53.01
CA GLU A 109 33.76 4.51 51.84
C GLU A 109 34.87 5.52 51.49
N SER A 110 35.24 5.60 50.21
CA SER A 110 36.17 6.59 49.68
C SER A 110 35.48 7.48 48.65
N ASP A 111 35.58 8.80 48.82
CA ASP A 111 35.20 9.77 47.81
C ASP A 111 36.44 10.31 47.10
N TYR A 112 36.33 10.42 45.78
CA TYR A 112 37.32 11.09 44.94
C TYR A 112 36.68 12.35 44.36
N LEU A 113 37.37 13.48 44.45
CA LEU A 113 36.89 14.75 43.94
C LEU A 113 37.94 15.41 43.04
N ILE A 114 37.48 16.00 41.94
CA ILE A 114 38.26 16.86 41.06
C ILE A 114 37.58 18.24 41.10
N ASN A 115 38.29 19.28 41.52
CA ASN A 115 37.75 20.62 41.71
C ASN A 115 36.42 20.64 42.50
N ASN A 116 36.37 19.88 43.61
CA ASN A 116 35.19 19.65 44.46
C ASN A 116 34.02 18.87 43.83
N ALA A 117 34.10 18.42 42.57
CA ALA A 117 33.10 17.57 41.95
C ALA A 117 33.43 16.08 42.16
N LYS A 118 32.44 15.27 42.58
CA LYS A 118 32.61 13.81 42.74
C LYS A 118 33.00 13.15 41.41
N SER A 119 34.03 12.32 41.44
CA SER A 119 34.62 11.67 40.26
C SER A 119 34.95 10.20 40.55
N LYS A 120 35.17 9.37 39.52
CA LYS A 120 35.65 8.00 39.72
C LYS A 120 37.18 7.96 39.74
N LEU A 121 37.76 6.94 40.39
CA LEU A 121 39.21 6.73 40.38
C LEU A 121 39.76 6.54 38.94
N ALA A 122 38.98 5.94 38.05
CA ALA A 122 39.35 5.79 36.64
C ALA A 122 39.55 7.16 35.95
N ASP A 123 38.74 8.15 36.31
CA ASP A 123 38.81 9.50 35.74
C ASP A 123 40.07 10.22 36.24
N ILE A 124 40.40 10.08 37.52
CA ILE A 124 41.66 10.59 38.09
C ILE A 124 42.86 9.94 37.40
N ASN A 125 42.87 8.60 37.28
CA ASN A 125 43.96 7.89 36.62
C ASN A 125 44.13 8.30 35.15
N LEU A 126 43.03 8.49 34.43
CA LEU A 126 43.06 8.96 33.05
C LEU A 126 43.61 10.40 32.95
N LEU A 127 43.16 11.29 33.85
CA LEU A 127 43.62 12.67 33.92
C LEU A 127 45.13 12.73 34.18
N LEU A 128 45.58 12.01 35.21
CA LEU A 128 46.99 11.86 35.58
C LEU A 128 47.83 11.29 34.42
N THR A 129 47.34 10.25 33.75
CA THR A 129 48.02 9.65 32.57
C THR A 129 48.16 10.64 31.41
N LYS A 130 47.16 11.48 31.15
CA LYS A 130 47.24 12.53 30.11
C LYS A 130 48.27 13.60 30.46
N ALA A 131 48.43 13.86 31.74
CA ALA A 131 49.35 14.83 32.29
C ALA A 131 50.79 14.30 32.45
N ASN A 132 51.04 13.04 32.05
CA ASN A 132 52.32 12.33 32.20
C ASN A 132 52.83 12.17 33.65
N PHE A 133 51.95 12.21 34.66
CA PHE A 133 52.32 11.97 36.07
C PHE A 133 51.22 11.22 36.82
N GLY A 134 51.55 10.26 37.68
CA GLY A 134 50.56 9.34 38.29
C GLY A 134 51.12 8.51 39.46
N HIS A 135 50.27 7.73 40.15
CA HIS A 135 50.67 7.01 41.38
C HIS A 135 51.64 5.83 41.15
N ARG A 136 51.65 5.25 39.94
CA ARG A 136 52.62 4.22 39.50
C ARG A 136 53.83 4.81 38.81
N THR A 137 53.80 6.12 38.53
CA THR A 137 54.88 6.83 37.87
C THR A 137 56.02 7.05 38.87
N TYR A 138 57.25 7.22 38.36
CA TYR A 138 58.45 7.57 39.14
C TYR A 138 58.33 8.95 39.85
N SER A 139 57.16 9.59 39.80
CA SER A 139 56.84 10.86 40.47
C SER A 139 56.81 10.77 41.98
N VAL A 140 56.58 9.59 42.58
CA VAL A 140 56.74 9.39 44.03
C VAL A 140 57.62 8.17 44.27
N ILE A 141 58.78 8.38 44.86
CA ILE A 141 59.76 7.34 45.16
C ILE A 141 59.85 7.21 46.68
N GLY A 142 59.27 6.10 47.19
CA GLY A 142 59.27 5.79 48.61
C GLY A 142 60.57 5.13 49.06
N GLN A 143 60.80 5.12 50.38
CA GLN A 143 61.87 4.35 51.00
C GLN A 143 61.83 2.87 50.57
N GLY A 144 62.98 2.34 50.12
CA GLY A 144 63.10 0.95 49.64
C GLY A 144 62.52 0.66 48.25
N MET A 145 61.79 1.60 47.62
CA MET A 145 61.30 1.41 46.24
C MET A 145 62.44 1.49 45.21
N ILE A 146 63.50 2.22 45.53
CA ILE A 146 64.70 2.40 44.71
C ILE A 146 65.34 1.05 44.37
N ASP A 147 65.52 0.19 45.36
CA ASP A 147 66.12 -1.14 45.17
C ASP A 147 65.17 -2.09 44.42
N ASN A 148 63.87 -2.02 44.72
CA ASN A 148 62.86 -2.86 44.08
C ASN A 148 62.80 -2.64 42.55
N PHE A 149 63.08 -1.43 42.08
CA PHE A 149 63.09 -1.12 40.65
C PHE A 149 64.13 -1.94 39.86
N LEU A 150 65.33 -2.11 40.42
CA LEU A 150 66.39 -2.91 39.81
C LEU A 150 66.17 -4.42 39.95
N ILE A 151 65.54 -4.85 41.05
CA ILE A 151 65.26 -6.27 41.35
C ILE A 151 64.04 -6.78 40.56
N ALA A 152 63.16 -5.89 40.08
CA ALA A 152 61.98 -6.24 39.32
C ALA A 152 62.29 -7.11 38.08
N SER A 153 61.34 -7.99 37.74
CA SER A 153 61.46 -8.82 36.54
C SER A 153 61.60 -7.95 35.27
N PRO A 154 62.23 -8.46 34.19
CA PRO A 154 62.34 -7.69 32.95
C PRO A 154 60.99 -7.21 32.38
N ALA A 155 59.92 -7.97 32.59
CA ALA A 155 58.56 -7.62 32.18
C ALA A 155 57.94 -6.52 33.05
N GLU A 156 58.19 -6.50 34.36
CA GLU A 156 57.77 -5.42 35.25
C GLU A 156 58.53 -4.13 34.93
N ARG A 157 59.85 -4.22 34.70
CA ARG A 157 60.66 -3.08 34.23
C ARG A 157 60.10 -2.51 32.93
N LYS A 158 59.74 -3.34 31.95
CA LYS A 158 59.05 -2.89 30.72
C LYS A 158 57.82 -2.03 31.03
N LYS A 159 56.94 -2.46 31.95
CA LYS A 159 55.74 -1.68 32.32
C LYS A 159 56.10 -0.30 32.88
N PHE A 160 57.11 -0.22 33.74
CA PHE A 160 57.60 1.06 34.27
C PHE A 160 58.17 1.97 33.18
N PHE A 161 58.94 1.42 32.25
CA PHE A 161 59.49 2.18 31.13
C PHE A 161 58.39 2.66 30.17
N GLU A 162 57.40 1.83 29.84
CA GLU A 162 56.26 2.24 29.01
C GLU A 162 55.49 3.41 29.64
N GLU A 163 55.32 3.39 30.97
CA GLU A 163 54.74 4.52 31.70
C GLU A 163 55.67 5.75 31.65
N ALA A 164 56.97 5.54 31.83
CA ALA A 164 57.98 6.59 31.79
C ALA A 164 58.17 7.24 30.42
N THR A 165 57.93 6.53 29.32
CA THR A 165 57.97 7.10 27.96
C THR A 165 56.71 7.89 27.59
N GLY A 166 55.69 7.93 28.45
CA GLY A 166 54.43 8.62 28.20
C GLY A 166 53.58 7.99 27.08
N VAL A 167 53.87 6.75 26.69
CA VAL A 167 53.10 6.04 25.64
C VAL A 167 51.79 5.45 26.15
N LYS A 168 51.63 5.38 27.47
CA LYS A 168 50.47 4.74 28.12
C LYS A 168 49.13 5.32 27.66
N GLN A 169 49.05 6.63 27.45
CA GLN A 169 47.85 7.28 26.92
C GLN A 169 47.47 6.77 25.50
N TYR A 170 48.45 6.49 24.65
CA TYR A 170 48.22 5.97 23.30
C TYR A 170 47.85 4.49 23.35
N GLN A 171 48.43 3.72 24.27
CA GLN A 171 48.03 2.33 24.52
C GLN A 171 46.56 2.25 24.96
N ILE A 172 46.13 3.12 25.88
CA ILE A 172 44.73 3.19 26.34
C ILE A 172 43.81 3.54 25.16
N LYS A 173 44.16 4.57 24.37
CA LYS A 173 43.39 4.94 23.17
C LYS A 173 43.32 3.81 22.14
N LYS A 174 44.43 3.09 21.92
CA LYS A 174 44.49 1.92 21.03
C LYS A 174 43.53 0.84 21.53
N GLN A 175 43.58 0.49 22.82
CA GLN A 175 42.69 -0.51 23.41
C GLN A 175 41.21 -0.10 23.31
N GLN A 176 40.89 1.18 23.53
CA GLN A 176 39.53 1.70 23.34
C GLN A 176 39.07 1.60 21.88
N ALA A 177 39.94 1.92 20.91
CA ALA A 177 39.64 1.77 19.50
C ALA A 177 39.39 0.30 19.13
N LEU A 178 40.19 -0.62 19.67
CA LEU A 178 40.04 -2.07 19.46
C LEU A 178 38.71 -2.59 20.03
N ASN A 179 38.37 -2.25 21.28
CA ASN A 179 37.10 -2.67 21.89
C ASN A 179 35.89 -2.14 21.10
N LYS A 180 35.98 -0.89 20.59
CA LYS A 180 34.93 -0.32 19.72
C LYS A 180 34.82 -1.08 18.39
N LEU A 181 35.95 -1.43 17.78
CA LEU A 181 35.99 -2.15 16.52
C LEU A 181 35.36 -3.54 16.67
N GLU A 182 35.65 -4.24 17.76
CA GLU A 182 35.02 -5.52 18.10
C GLU A 182 33.49 -5.40 18.22
N GLY A 183 33.00 -4.38 18.93
CA GLY A 183 31.56 -4.09 19.01
C GLY A 183 30.92 -3.78 17.65
N VAL A 184 31.60 -2.99 16.81
CA VAL A 184 31.13 -2.69 15.44
C VAL A 184 31.06 -3.96 14.59
N TRP A 185 32.04 -4.85 14.72
CA TRP A 185 32.06 -6.12 13.99
C TRP A 185 30.89 -7.04 14.39
N GLN A 186 30.60 -7.17 15.69
CA GLN A 186 29.45 -7.94 16.18
C GLN A 186 28.11 -7.37 15.66
N ASN A 187 27.98 -6.05 15.69
CA ASN A 187 26.80 -5.36 15.16
C ASN A 187 26.64 -5.60 13.66
N LEU A 188 27.71 -5.49 12.88
CA LEU A 188 27.71 -5.75 11.43
C LEU A 188 27.24 -7.18 11.12
N ASN A 189 27.74 -8.19 11.84
CA ASN A 189 27.30 -9.57 11.62
C ASN A 189 25.81 -9.74 11.92
N THR A 190 25.33 -9.14 13.01
CA THR A 190 23.91 -9.20 13.38
C THR A 190 23.03 -8.52 12.33
N LEU A 191 23.47 -7.37 11.80
CA LEU A 191 22.74 -6.66 10.74
C LEU A 191 22.73 -7.45 9.42
N LYS A 192 23.86 -8.06 9.04
CA LYS A 192 23.95 -8.93 7.85
C LYS A 192 22.99 -10.11 7.94
N ILE A 193 22.91 -10.77 9.10
CA ILE A 193 21.95 -11.86 9.32
C ILE A 193 20.51 -11.36 9.14
N LYS A 194 20.15 -10.22 9.75
CA LYS A 194 18.81 -9.63 9.60
C LYS A 194 18.46 -9.26 8.16
N ILE A 195 19.40 -8.73 7.39
CA ILE A 195 19.17 -8.43 5.97
C ILE A 195 18.94 -9.73 5.18
N ASN A 196 19.77 -10.75 5.41
CA ASN A 196 19.63 -12.05 4.73
C ASN A 196 18.30 -12.74 5.08
N GLU A 197 17.76 -12.55 6.29
CA GLU A 197 16.42 -13.03 6.66
C GLU A 197 15.29 -12.28 5.94
N MET A 198 15.48 -11.01 5.61
CA MET A 198 14.47 -10.17 4.94
C MET A 198 14.43 -10.37 3.43
N GLU A 199 15.56 -10.74 2.81
CA GLU A 199 15.71 -10.93 1.37
C GLU A 199 14.65 -11.88 0.76
N PRO A 200 14.42 -13.10 1.31
CA PRO A 200 13.42 -14.02 0.78
C PRO A 200 12.00 -13.42 0.82
N GLY A 201 11.64 -12.75 1.92
CA GLY A 201 10.35 -12.09 2.07
C GLY A 201 10.16 -10.95 1.08
N LEU A 202 11.20 -10.13 0.88
CA LEU A 202 11.18 -9.03 -0.07
C LEU A 202 11.08 -9.52 -1.51
N ASN A 203 11.76 -10.62 -1.86
CA ASN A 203 11.66 -11.27 -3.17
C ASN A 203 10.25 -11.81 -3.44
N LEU A 204 9.61 -12.43 -2.44
CA LEU A 204 8.24 -12.92 -2.54
C LEU A 204 7.25 -11.77 -2.74
N LEU A 205 7.30 -10.75 -1.87
CA LEU A 205 6.44 -9.56 -1.96
C LEU A 205 6.64 -8.81 -3.27
N THR A 206 7.89 -8.71 -3.77
CA THR A 206 8.17 -8.10 -5.09
C THR A 206 7.41 -8.81 -6.21
N ARG A 207 7.35 -10.15 -6.20
CA ARG A 207 6.61 -10.92 -7.20
C ARG A 207 5.09 -10.70 -7.06
N GLN A 208 4.58 -10.62 -5.84
CA GLN A 208 3.15 -10.35 -5.56
C GLN A 208 2.75 -8.94 -5.99
N VAL A 209 3.55 -7.92 -5.69
CA VAL A 209 3.34 -6.54 -6.14
C VAL A 209 3.36 -6.43 -7.66
N LYS A 210 4.27 -7.14 -8.35
CA LYS A 210 4.26 -7.18 -9.83
C LYS A 210 2.97 -7.78 -10.38
N LYS A 211 2.43 -8.84 -9.76
CA LYS A 211 1.14 -9.42 -10.13
C LYS A 211 -0.02 -8.46 -9.87
N LEU A 212 -0.02 -7.76 -8.73
CA LEU A 212 -1.00 -6.73 -8.39
C LEU A 212 -1.04 -5.60 -9.42
N LYS A 213 0.13 -5.04 -9.77
CA LYS A 213 0.22 -4.00 -10.80
C LYS A 213 -0.30 -4.49 -12.15
N ARG A 214 0.06 -5.71 -12.55
CA ARG A 214 -0.45 -6.30 -13.79
C ARG A 214 -1.97 -6.50 -13.76
N ARG A 215 -2.52 -6.89 -12.61
CA ARG A 215 -3.97 -6.98 -12.41
C ARG A 215 -4.64 -5.63 -12.58
N GLN A 216 -4.10 -4.59 -11.95
CA GLN A 216 -4.65 -3.24 -12.01
C GLN A 216 -4.65 -2.70 -13.45
N GLU A 217 -3.58 -2.94 -14.22
CA GLU A 217 -3.53 -2.63 -15.66
C GLU A 217 -4.67 -3.33 -16.41
N ILE A 218 -4.84 -4.64 -16.21
CA ILE A 218 -5.90 -5.43 -16.87
C ILE A 218 -7.30 -4.98 -16.44
N GLU A 219 -7.52 -4.63 -15.17
CA GLU A 219 -8.80 -4.09 -14.69
C GLU A 219 -9.13 -2.74 -15.34
N THR A 220 -8.12 -1.87 -15.50
CA THR A 220 -8.31 -0.59 -16.20
C THR A 220 -8.62 -0.78 -17.67
N GLU A 221 -7.91 -1.69 -18.35
CA GLU A 221 -8.16 -2.02 -19.76
C GLU A 221 -9.56 -2.65 -19.94
N LEU A 222 -9.92 -3.61 -19.08
CA LEU A 222 -11.23 -4.25 -19.10
C LEU A 222 -12.36 -3.24 -18.89
N ARG A 223 -12.19 -2.29 -17.97
CA ARG A 223 -13.18 -1.23 -17.72
C ARG A 223 -13.36 -0.36 -18.96
N GLN A 224 -12.28 0.02 -19.63
CA GLN A 224 -12.35 0.81 -20.87
C GLN A 224 -13.06 0.05 -22.00
N GLU A 225 -12.70 -1.21 -22.23
CA GLU A 225 -13.33 -2.04 -23.26
C GLU A 225 -14.83 -2.27 -22.98
N LYS A 226 -15.21 -2.56 -21.73
CA LYS A 226 -16.62 -2.67 -21.33
C LYS A 226 -17.39 -1.38 -21.59
N LEU A 227 -16.82 -0.22 -21.23
CA LEU A 227 -17.45 1.08 -21.47
C LEU A 227 -17.69 1.32 -22.96
N GLN A 228 -16.70 1.02 -23.82
CA GLN A 228 -16.85 1.17 -25.27
C GLN A 228 -17.93 0.23 -25.83
N TYR A 229 -17.89 -1.03 -25.45
CA TYR A 229 -18.84 -2.04 -25.93
C TYR A 229 -20.28 -1.71 -25.52
N TYR A 230 -20.53 -1.51 -24.22
CA TYR A 230 -21.87 -1.26 -23.70
C TYR A 230 -22.42 0.11 -24.11
N SER A 231 -21.58 1.14 -24.30
CA SER A 231 -22.03 2.45 -24.77
C SER A 231 -22.58 2.41 -26.19
N ALA A 232 -21.85 1.79 -27.12
CA ALA A 232 -22.32 1.67 -28.50
C ALA A 232 -23.57 0.79 -28.60
N TYR A 233 -23.59 -0.33 -27.88
CA TYR A 233 -24.73 -1.26 -27.92
C TYR A 233 -26.00 -0.64 -27.30
N TRP A 234 -25.84 0.15 -26.22
CA TRP A 234 -26.93 0.92 -25.63
C TRP A 234 -27.47 1.98 -26.60
N GLN A 235 -26.59 2.76 -27.25
CA GLN A 235 -27.01 3.78 -28.21
C GLN A 235 -27.83 3.20 -29.36
N GLU A 236 -27.38 2.09 -29.95
CA GLU A 236 -28.08 1.43 -31.06
C GLU A 236 -29.47 0.94 -30.66
N ILE A 237 -29.58 0.19 -29.55
CA ILE A 237 -30.86 -0.36 -29.10
C ILE A 237 -31.80 0.76 -28.64
N ASN A 238 -31.27 1.80 -27.97
CA ASN A 238 -32.07 2.93 -27.52
C ASN A 238 -32.59 3.76 -28.71
N GLN A 239 -31.77 3.98 -29.75
CA GLN A 239 -32.23 4.63 -30.99
C GLN A 239 -33.32 3.81 -31.68
N ASN A 240 -33.15 2.48 -31.78
CA ASN A 240 -34.15 1.61 -32.36
C ASN A 240 -35.47 1.67 -31.56
N TYR A 241 -35.39 1.57 -30.22
CA TYR A 241 -36.53 1.70 -29.31
C TYR A 241 -37.31 3.00 -29.53
N LEU A 242 -36.61 4.14 -29.51
CA LEU A 242 -37.21 5.46 -29.72
C LEU A 242 -37.84 5.58 -31.11
N SER A 243 -37.19 5.03 -32.15
CA SER A 243 -37.72 5.07 -33.52
C SER A 243 -39.01 4.25 -33.67
N GLN A 244 -39.09 3.07 -33.05
CA GLN A 244 -40.28 2.20 -33.10
C GLN A 244 -41.43 2.83 -32.33
N LYS A 245 -41.15 3.39 -31.15
CA LYS A 245 -42.13 4.11 -30.34
C LYS A 245 -42.73 5.30 -31.08
N SER A 246 -41.87 6.12 -31.70
CA SER A 246 -42.31 7.28 -32.50
C SER A 246 -43.19 6.88 -33.70
N LYS A 247 -42.88 5.77 -34.38
CA LYS A 247 -43.72 5.24 -35.48
C LYS A 247 -45.10 4.78 -35.00
N ILE A 248 -45.17 4.11 -33.85
CA ILE A 248 -46.44 3.68 -33.24
C ILE A 248 -47.29 4.89 -32.85
N ASP A 249 -46.68 5.90 -32.23
CA ASP A 249 -47.38 7.13 -31.85
C ASP A 249 -47.94 7.86 -33.07
N GLY A 250 -47.19 7.91 -34.18
CA GLY A 250 -47.66 8.43 -35.46
C GLY A 250 -48.89 7.69 -36.01
N LEU A 251 -48.83 6.36 -36.09
CA LEU A 251 -49.94 5.54 -36.61
C LEU A 251 -51.18 5.56 -35.69
N ASN A 252 -51.00 5.65 -34.36
CA ASN A 252 -52.14 5.83 -33.45
C ASN A 252 -52.87 7.15 -33.74
N SER A 253 -52.15 8.24 -34.01
CA SER A 253 -52.75 9.51 -34.41
C SER A 253 -53.53 9.43 -35.72
N GLU A 254 -53.03 8.65 -36.70
CA GLU A 254 -53.76 8.39 -37.95
C GLU A 254 -54.99 7.52 -37.75
N LYS A 255 -54.89 6.47 -36.93
CA LYS A 255 -56.00 5.61 -36.55
C LYS A 255 -57.15 6.39 -35.94
N ASP A 256 -56.86 7.31 -35.01
CA ASP A 256 -57.88 8.10 -34.33
C ASP A 256 -58.67 8.99 -35.32
N LYS A 257 -57.99 9.56 -36.32
CA LYS A 257 -58.64 10.32 -37.41
C LYS A 257 -59.60 9.44 -38.21
N ILE A 258 -59.16 8.25 -38.64
CA ILE A 258 -59.99 7.33 -39.44
C ILE A 258 -61.16 6.79 -38.62
N TYR A 259 -60.93 6.46 -37.34
CA TYR A 259 -61.98 6.00 -36.43
C TYR A 259 -63.10 7.02 -36.27
N SER A 260 -62.75 8.30 -36.08
CA SER A 260 -63.74 9.38 -36.00
C SER A 260 -64.57 9.52 -37.29
N HIS A 261 -63.94 9.32 -38.46
CA HIS A 261 -64.62 9.33 -39.74
C HIS A 261 -65.58 8.14 -39.90
N TRP A 262 -65.12 6.93 -39.57
CA TRP A 262 -65.95 5.71 -39.59
C TRP A 262 -67.16 5.83 -38.67
N GLN A 263 -66.99 6.34 -37.44
CA GLN A 263 -68.09 6.55 -36.49
C GLN A 263 -69.13 7.57 -37.01
N SER A 264 -68.68 8.59 -37.76
CA SER A 264 -69.58 9.53 -38.41
C SER A 264 -70.41 8.88 -39.52
N LEU A 265 -69.84 7.93 -40.25
CA LEU A 265 -70.52 7.15 -41.30
C LEU A 265 -71.51 6.15 -40.67
N GLU A 266 -71.14 5.49 -39.57
CA GLU A 266 -72.02 4.59 -38.81
C GLU A 266 -73.30 5.30 -38.32
N LYS A 267 -73.14 6.51 -37.76
CA LYS A 267 -74.27 7.35 -37.35
C LYS A 267 -75.18 7.72 -38.53
N LYS A 268 -74.60 8.08 -39.68
CA LYS A 268 -75.39 8.40 -40.89
C LYS A 268 -76.13 7.17 -41.43
N LEU A 269 -75.50 5.99 -41.36
CA LEU A 269 -76.06 4.75 -41.90
C LEU A 269 -77.20 4.24 -41.01
N SER A 270 -77.04 4.29 -39.69
CA SER A 270 -78.12 3.95 -38.74
C SER A 270 -79.33 4.89 -38.81
N GLN A 271 -79.13 6.18 -39.13
CA GLN A 271 -80.23 7.12 -39.35
C GLN A 271 -81.03 6.80 -40.63
N LEU A 272 -80.36 6.45 -41.73
CA LEU A 272 -81.03 6.13 -43.00
C LEU A 272 -81.78 4.79 -42.95
N THR A 273 -81.23 3.76 -42.29
CA THR A 273 -81.89 2.44 -42.20
C THR A 273 -83.20 2.48 -41.40
N ARG A 274 -83.32 3.39 -40.42
CA ARG A 274 -84.56 3.57 -39.62
C ARG A 274 -85.73 4.17 -40.40
N ASN A 275 -85.48 4.85 -41.52
CA ASN A 275 -86.50 5.51 -42.33
C ASN A 275 -87.18 4.59 -43.38
N SER A 276 -86.99 3.27 -43.27
CA SER A 276 -87.49 2.26 -44.22
C SER A 276 -89.03 2.02 -44.17
N SER A 277 -89.85 3.06 -43.93
CA SER A 277 -91.32 2.97 -43.98
C SER A 277 -91.87 2.90 -45.41
N LEU A 278 -91.10 3.33 -46.42
CA LEU A 278 -91.54 3.37 -47.82
C LEU A 278 -91.87 1.98 -48.38
N ASN A 279 -91.14 0.93 -47.99
CA ASN A 279 -91.39 -0.43 -48.50
C ASN A 279 -92.72 -1.03 -48.01
N PHE A 280 -93.10 -0.73 -46.76
CA PHE A 280 -94.38 -1.19 -46.21
C PHE A 280 -95.56 -0.49 -46.91
N GLU A 281 -95.42 0.82 -47.15
CA GLU A 281 -96.43 1.63 -47.82
C GLU A 281 -96.59 1.23 -49.30
N LEU A 282 -95.49 0.92 -49.99
CA LEU A 282 -95.51 0.40 -51.36
C LEU A 282 -96.23 -0.95 -51.48
N ASN A 283 -95.98 -1.88 -50.55
CA ASN A 283 -96.60 -3.20 -50.54
C ASN A 283 -98.10 -3.12 -50.24
N LYS A 284 -98.51 -2.22 -49.34
CA LYS A 284 -99.93 -2.00 -49.03
C LYS A 284 -100.70 -1.48 -50.25
N LEU A 285 -100.16 -0.50 -50.97
CA LEU A 285 -100.80 0.05 -52.17
C LEU A 285 -100.92 -0.98 -53.30
N ARG A 286 -99.95 -1.91 -53.41
CA ARG A 286 -100.02 -3.03 -54.36
C ARG A 286 -101.12 -4.04 -54.02
N ALA A 287 -101.31 -4.34 -52.74
CA ALA A 287 -102.39 -5.22 -52.30
C ALA A 287 -103.77 -4.60 -52.61
N GLU A 288 -103.93 -3.29 -52.36
CA GLU A 288 -105.15 -2.54 -52.70
C GLU A 288 -105.42 -2.49 -54.22
N GLU A 289 -104.38 -2.38 -55.05
CA GLU A 289 -104.52 -2.47 -56.52
C GLU A 289 -105.02 -3.85 -56.97
N GLN A 290 -104.48 -4.92 -56.36
CA GLN A 290 -104.81 -6.30 -56.71
C GLN A 290 -106.26 -6.65 -56.32
N GLU A 291 -106.72 -6.21 -55.14
CA GLU A 291 -108.10 -6.41 -54.69
C GLU A 291 -109.13 -5.74 -55.61
N LEU A 292 -108.82 -4.52 -56.10
CA LEU A 292 -109.67 -3.82 -57.07
C LEU A 292 -109.68 -4.51 -58.44
N LEU A 293 -108.57 -5.14 -58.85
CA LEU A 293 -108.51 -5.94 -60.08
C LEU A 293 -109.37 -7.20 -59.98
N ASP A 294 -109.40 -7.86 -58.82
CA ASP A 294 -110.23 -9.05 -58.60
C ASP A 294 -111.73 -8.70 -58.62
N GLN A 295 -112.13 -7.59 -57.98
CA GLN A 295 -113.50 -7.08 -58.05
C GLN A 295 -113.93 -6.78 -59.50
N LYS A 296 -113.03 -6.24 -60.31
CA LYS A 296 -113.27 -5.99 -61.75
C LYS A 296 -113.53 -7.28 -62.53
N ILE A 297 -112.86 -8.38 -62.19
CA ILE A 297 -113.05 -9.68 -62.84
C ILE A 297 -114.43 -10.25 -62.48
N GLY A 298 -114.81 -10.20 -61.20
CA GLY A 298 -116.11 -10.70 -60.74
C GLY A 298 -117.31 -10.02 -61.43
N PHE A 299 -117.30 -8.69 -61.56
CA PHE A 299 -118.37 -7.97 -62.26
C PHE A 299 -118.46 -8.30 -63.76
N LYS A 300 -117.36 -8.74 -64.39
CA LYS A 300 -117.34 -9.16 -65.79
C LYS A 300 -117.97 -10.53 -65.99
N GLU A 301 -117.80 -11.46 -65.05
CA GLU A 301 -118.39 -12.80 -65.10
C GLU A 301 -119.91 -12.76 -64.94
N GLU A 302 -120.42 -11.91 -64.03
CA GLU A 302 -121.87 -11.70 -63.85
C GLU A 302 -122.55 -11.21 -65.14
N LEU A 303 -121.88 -10.34 -65.90
CA LEU A 303 -122.40 -9.81 -67.17
C LEU A 303 -122.39 -10.86 -68.30
N LEU A 304 -121.42 -11.78 -68.28
CA LEU A 304 -121.34 -12.90 -69.23
C LEU A 304 -122.44 -13.93 -69.01
N THR A 305 -122.75 -14.27 -67.75
CA THR A 305 -123.79 -15.27 -67.43
C THR A 305 -125.19 -14.79 -67.84
N LEU A 306 -125.49 -13.49 -67.72
CA LEU A 306 -126.75 -12.91 -68.19
C LEU A 306 -126.90 -13.01 -69.71
N LYS A 307 -125.82 -12.78 -70.48
CA LYS A 307 -125.84 -12.89 -71.95
C LYS A 307 -126.02 -14.32 -72.47
N VAL A 308 -125.55 -15.33 -71.72
CA VAL A 308 -125.69 -16.75 -72.10
C VAL A 308 -127.13 -17.25 -71.98
N LYS A 309 -127.90 -16.71 -71.02
CA LYS A 309 -129.29 -17.14 -70.77
C LYS A 309 -130.27 -16.69 -71.85
N GLU A 310 -130.02 -15.54 -72.49
CA GLU A 310 -130.81 -15.04 -73.63
C GLU A 310 -130.55 -15.84 -74.92
N ALA A 311 -129.32 -16.32 -75.13
CA ALA A 311 -128.93 -17.01 -76.37
C ALA A 311 -129.54 -18.41 -76.53
N SER A 312 -129.95 -19.08 -75.45
CA SER A 312 -130.44 -20.48 -75.48
C SER A 312 -131.90 -20.69 -75.92
N ARG A 313 -132.66 -19.62 -76.21
CA ARG A 313 -134.09 -19.71 -76.60
C ARG A 313 -134.36 -19.66 -78.11
N GLN A 314 -133.35 -19.47 -78.94
CA GLN A 314 -133.50 -19.43 -80.39
C GLN A 314 -132.54 -20.42 -81.06
N THR A 315 -133.06 -21.13 -82.06
CA THR A 315 -132.38 -21.96 -83.07
C THR A 315 -131.92 -23.39 -82.72
N SER A 316 -132.62 -24.33 -83.35
CA SER A 316 -132.32 -25.74 -83.56
C SER A 316 -131.72 -25.98 -84.96
N ALA A 317 -130.97 -27.09 -85.05
CA ALA A 317 -130.56 -27.83 -86.23
C ALA A 317 -129.25 -27.45 -86.97
N ALA A 318 -128.43 -28.51 -87.13
CA ALA A 318 -127.37 -28.80 -88.11
C ALA A 318 -125.91 -28.40 -87.78
N ILE A 319 -125.15 -29.36 -87.23
CA ILE A 319 -123.83 -29.72 -87.75
C ILE A 319 -123.73 -31.27 -87.84
N LYS A 320 -123.23 -31.73 -89.00
CA LYS A 320 -123.25 -33.09 -89.55
C LYS A 320 -122.29 -34.08 -88.87
N ASN A 321 -122.67 -35.36 -88.88
CA ASN A 321 -121.86 -36.52 -88.48
C ASN A 321 -120.53 -36.60 -89.27
N ILE A 322 -119.41 -36.55 -88.55
CA ILE A 322 -118.07 -36.87 -89.08
C ILE A 322 -117.99 -38.39 -89.30
N SER A 323 -117.50 -38.83 -90.47
CA SER A 323 -117.45 -40.25 -90.82
C SER A 323 -116.39 -41.01 -89.99
N GLN A 324 -116.61 -42.31 -89.73
CA GLN A 324 -115.71 -43.12 -88.89
C GLN A 324 -114.26 -43.15 -89.42
N ALA A 325 -114.06 -43.03 -90.74
CA ALA A 325 -112.75 -42.94 -91.37
C ALA A 325 -112.04 -41.59 -91.13
N GLU A 326 -112.79 -40.49 -90.97
CA GLU A 326 -112.24 -39.16 -90.65
C GLU A 326 -111.86 -39.06 -89.16
N LEU A 327 -112.63 -39.67 -88.26
CA LEU A 327 -112.27 -39.83 -86.85
C LEU A 327 -110.98 -40.63 -86.67
N ILE A 328 -110.77 -41.70 -87.45
CA ILE A 328 -109.52 -42.46 -87.45
C ILE A 328 -108.34 -41.59 -87.90
N ARG A 329 -108.50 -40.77 -88.95
CA ARG A 329 -107.42 -39.87 -89.42
C ARG A 329 -107.07 -38.77 -88.41
N VAL A 330 -108.07 -38.23 -87.70
CA VAL A 330 -107.81 -37.28 -86.60
C VAL A 330 -107.09 -37.99 -85.46
N ASN A 331 -107.52 -39.20 -85.10
CA ASN A 331 -106.87 -40.00 -84.07
C ASN A 331 -105.43 -40.38 -84.44
N ASP A 332 -105.15 -40.75 -85.69
CA ASP A 332 -103.79 -41.03 -86.19
C ASP A 332 -102.88 -39.81 -86.10
N LYS A 333 -103.38 -38.62 -86.47
CA LYS A 333 -102.62 -37.36 -86.31
C LYS A 333 -102.34 -37.06 -84.83
N ILE A 334 -103.30 -37.30 -83.93
CA ILE A 334 -103.13 -37.16 -82.48
C ILE A 334 -102.09 -38.16 -81.95
N ILE A 335 -102.12 -39.41 -82.40
CA ILE A 335 -101.13 -40.44 -82.03
C ILE A 335 -99.73 -40.02 -82.47
N GLN A 336 -99.57 -39.48 -83.68
CA GLN A 336 -98.28 -38.99 -84.16
C GLN A 336 -97.75 -37.79 -83.37
N ILE A 337 -98.62 -36.89 -82.91
CA ILE A 337 -98.25 -35.80 -82.00
C ILE A 337 -97.79 -36.37 -80.66
N ASN A 338 -98.50 -37.37 -80.12
CA ASN A 338 -98.17 -37.99 -78.83
C ASN A 338 -96.84 -38.76 -78.88
N LEU A 339 -96.54 -39.47 -79.98
CA LEU A 339 -95.24 -40.11 -80.21
C LEU A 339 -94.10 -39.09 -80.28
N SER A 340 -94.33 -37.93 -80.91
CA SER A 340 -93.33 -36.86 -80.99
C SER A 340 -93.11 -36.21 -79.61
N HIS A 341 -94.17 -36.08 -78.82
CA HIS A 341 -94.11 -35.61 -77.44
C HIS A 341 -93.33 -36.58 -76.53
N GLN A 342 -93.57 -37.89 -76.62
CA GLN A 342 -92.80 -38.89 -75.87
C GLN A 342 -91.30 -38.87 -76.22
N LYS A 343 -90.98 -38.63 -77.49
CA LYS A 343 -89.59 -38.46 -77.95
C LYS A 343 -88.93 -37.18 -77.42
N LEU A 344 -89.70 -36.10 -77.26
CA LEU A 344 -89.25 -34.87 -76.62
C LEU A 344 -88.99 -35.09 -75.11
N VAL A 345 -89.86 -35.83 -74.43
CA VAL A 345 -89.70 -36.20 -73.01
C VAL A 345 -88.47 -37.09 -72.79
N SER A 346 -88.16 -38.02 -73.70
CA SER A 346 -86.93 -38.83 -73.59
C SER A 346 -85.65 -38.02 -73.86
N LEU A 347 -85.72 -36.99 -74.72
CA LEU A 347 -84.61 -36.06 -74.98
C LEU A 347 -84.36 -35.08 -73.83
N LEU A 348 -85.36 -34.79 -72.99
CA LEU A 348 -85.19 -33.97 -71.77
C LEU A 348 -84.40 -34.69 -70.66
N GLY A 349 -84.30 -36.02 -70.71
CA GLY A 349 -83.58 -36.86 -69.74
C GLY A 349 -82.12 -37.16 -70.07
N GLN A 350 -81.60 -36.72 -71.22
CA GLN A 350 -80.19 -36.84 -71.60
C GLN A 350 -79.56 -35.44 -71.66
N GLU A 351 -78.53 -35.17 -70.86
CA GLU A 351 -77.76 -33.93 -70.96
C GLU A 351 -76.99 -33.88 -72.28
N SER A 352 -77.59 -33.31 -73.34
CA SER A 352 -76.89 -32.67 -74.47
C SER A 352 -77.83 -32.03 -75.51
N ASN A 353 -77.63 -30.72 -75.72
CA ASN A 353 -77.94 -29.91 -76.92
C ASN A 353 -79.35 -29.27 -77.04
N LEU A 354 -79.48 -28.03 -76.52
CA LEU A 354 -80.63 -27.11 -76.66
C LEU A 354 -81.16 -26.94 -78.10
N ALA A 355 -80.32 -27.17 -79.12
CA ALA A 355 -80.71 -27.08 -80.53
C ALA A 355 -81.62 -28.23 -81.00
N LEU A 356 -81.44 -29.45 -80.46
CA LEU A 356 -82.26 -30.62 -80.77
C LEU A 356 -83.66 -30.51 -80.15
N LEU A 357 -83.76 -30.00 -78.93
CA LEU A 357 -85.03 -29.72 -78.25
C LEU A 357 -85.87 -28.67 -79.01
N LYS A 358 -85.26 -27.56 -79.43
CA LYS A 358 -85.96 -26.54 -80.25
C LYS A 358 -86.50 -27.11 -81.57
N LYS A 359 -85.77 -28.04 -82.20
CA LYS A 359 -86.18 -28.67 -83.47
C LYS A 359 -87.41 -29.57 -83.31
N GLU A 360 -87.48 -30.37 -82.24
CA GLU A 360 -88.65 -31.23 -81.98
C GLU A 360 -89.86 -30.41 -81.50
N ILE A 361 -89.67 -29.32 -80.74
CA ILE A 361 -90.77 -28.39 -80.39
C ILE A 361 -91.40 -27.78 -81.65
N LEU A 362 -90.58 -27.34 -82.61
CA LEU A 362 -91.06 -26.80 -83.89
C LEU A 362 -91.78 -27.88 -84.74
N ALA A 363 -91.31 -29.13 -84.70
CA ALA A 363 -91.96 -30.23 -85.40
C ALA A 363 -93.34 -30.58 -84.82
N ILE A 364 -93.51 -30.51 -83.50
CA ILE A 364 -94.80 -30.70 -82.83
C ILE A 364 -95.78 -29.58 -83.18
N ASN A 365 -95.34 -28.32 -83.10
CA ASN A 365 -96.20 -27.17 -83.44
C ASN A 365 -96.70 -27.25 -84.89
N LYS A 366 -95.82 -27.62 -85.84
CA LYS A 366 -96.23 -27.82 -87.23
C LYS A 366 -97.30 -28.92 -87.39
N LYS A 367 -97.18 -30.03 -86.66
CA LYS A 367 -98.20 -31.11 -86.68
C LYS A 367 -99.52 -30.69 -86.05
N ILE A 368 -99.49 -29.83 -85.04
CA ILE A 368 -100.69 -29.23 -84.42
C ILE A 368 -101.39 -28.30 -85.41
N ASP A 369 -100.64 -27.44 -86.10
CA ASP A 369 -101.20 -26.55 -87.12
C ASP A 369 -101.82 -27.34 -88.29
N GLU A 370 -101.17 -28.42 -88.75
CA GLU A 370 -101.72 -29.33 -89.77
C GLU A 370 -102.98 -30.08 -89.31
N LEU A 371 -103.19 -30.24 -88.00
CA LEU A 371 -104.41 -30.82 -87.42
C LEU A 371 -105.52 -29.75 -87.33
N LEU A 372 -105.17 -28.52 -86.92
CA LEU A 372 -106.11 -27.40 -86.87
C LEU A 372 -106.61 -27.01 -88.25
N ASP A 373 -105.74 -26.94 -89.26
CA ASP A 373 -106.12 -26.68 -90.65
C ASP A 373 -107.01 -27.79 -91.23
N TYR A 374 -106.80 -29.05 -90.81
CA TYR A 374 -107.67 -30.16 -91.20
C TYR A 374 -109.07 -30.06 -90.56
N LEU A 375 -109.19 -29.46 -89.37
CA LEU A 375 -110.46 -29.30 -88.66
C LEU A 375 -111.24 -28.03 -89.04
N LYS A 376 -110.59 -27.00 -89.57
CA LYS A 376 -111.21 -25.73 -90.00
C LYS A 376 -112.48 -25.90 -90.88
N PRO A 377 -112.55 -26.81 -91.87
CA PRO A 377 -113.74 -26.97 -92.70
C PRO A 377 -114.98 -27.50 -91.96
N PHE A 378 -114.82 -28.07 -90.76
CA PHE A 378 -115.91 -28.66 -89.99
C PHE A 378 -116.54 -27.69 -88.96
N ILE A 379 -116.01 -26.46 -88.84
CA ILE A 379 -116.30 -25.57 -87.69
C ILE A 379 -116.95 -24.22 -88.10
N GLU A 380 -117.19 -23.92 -89.38
CA GLU A 380 -117.81 -22.64 -89.76
C GLU A 380 -119.34 -22.68 -90.00
N PRO A 381 -120.14 -21.86 -89.28
CA PRO A 381 -121.57 -21.70 -89.54
C PRO A 381 -121.83 -20.52 -90.51
N THR A 382 -122.74 -20.71 -91.47
CA THR A 382 -123.20 -19.65 -92.41
C THR A 382 -124.62 -19.16 -92.08
N VAL A 383 -124.82 -17.86 -92.26
CA VAL A 383 -125.91 -16.99 -91.77
C VAL A 383 -127.24 -17.14 -92.54
N ILE A 384 -128.39 -17.09 -91.83
CA ILE A 384 -129.71 -16.71 -92.40
C ILE A 384 -130.38 -15.65 -91.51
N LYS A 385 -130.89 -14.58 -92.16
CA LYS A 385 -131.59 -13.40 -91.61
C LYS A 385 -133.09 -13.65 -91.33
N LYS A 386 -133.70 -12.86 -90.42
CA LYS A 386 -134.69 -11.79 -90.77
C LYS A 386 -135.27 -11.02 -89.58
N ASP A 387 -135.55 -9.75 -89.88
CA ASP A 387 -136.23 -8.70 -89.13
C ASP A 387 -137.70 -9.00 -88.74
N GLY A 388 -138.16 -8.36 -87.65
CA GLY A 388 -139.52 -7.79 -87.55
C GLY A 388 -140.46 -8.30 -86.45
N LEU A 389 -140.75 -7.41 -85.47
CA LEU A 389 -141.93 -7.32 -84.55
C LEU A 389 -142.07 -8.40 -83.45
N GLY A 390 -142.27 -8.12 -82.16
CA GLY A 390 -142.40 -6.90 -81.36
C GLY A 390 -142.90 -7.27 -79.95
N ASP A 391 -142.45 -6.53 -78.93
CA ASP A 391 -143.03 -6.31 -77.57
C ASP A 391 -143.39 -7.54 -76.69
N THR A 392 -143.01 -7.71 -75.42
CA THR A 392 -142.80 -6.81 -74.27
C THR A 392 -142.01 -7.54 -73.16
N GLY A 393 -141.17 -6.84 -72.39
CA GLY A 393 -141.08 -7.00 -70.92
C GLY A 393 -139.92 -7.79 -70.27
N ASN A 394 -138.91 -7.04 -69.78
CA ASN A 394 -138.11 -7.19 -68.53
C ASN A 394 -136.57 -7.34 -68.67
N ASP A 395 -135.84 -6.21 -68.70
CA ASP A 395 -134.36 -6.15 -68.57
C ASP A 395 -133.87 -5.05 -67.59
N ILE A 396 -133.83 -5.37 -66.30
CA ILE A 396 -133.30 -4.52 -65.21
C ILE A 396 -131.89 -4.97 -64.70
N PRO A 397 -131.40 -6.23 -64.84
CA PRO A 397 -130.10 -6.63 -64.28
C PRO A 397 -128.82 -6.13 -65.00
N GLN A 398 -128.85 -5.82 -66.31
CA GLN A 398 -127.61 -5.55 -67.09
C GLN A 398 -127.01 -4.14 -66.88
N ARG A 399 -127.80 -3.12 -66.50
CA ARG A 399 -127.31 -1.72 -66.40
C ARG A 399 -126.53 -1.41 -65.11
N ASN A 400 -126.83 -2.11 -64.01
CA ASN A 400 -126.16 -1.86 -62.72
C ASN A 400 -124.72 -2.41 -62.67
N THR A 401 -124.45 -3.51 -63.38
CA THR A 401 -123.13 -4.15 -63.45
C THR A 401 -122.12 -3.34 -64.28
N GLU A 402 -122.55 -2.62 -65.31
CA GLU A 402 -121.66 -1.77 -66.13
C GLU A 402 -121.22 -0.48 -65.41
N ALA A 403 -122.07 0.13 -64.57
CA ALA A 403 -121.74 1.34 -63.82
C ALA A 403 -120.64 1.11 -62.75
N SER A 404 -120.68 -0.04 -62.06
CA SER A 404 -119.70 -0.44 -61.04
C SER A 404 -118.29 -0.65 -61.63
N LEU A 405 -118.19 -1.18 -62.85
CA LEU A 405 -116.93 -1.38 -63.58
C LEU A 405 -116.18 -0.06 -63.88
N SER A 406 -116.90 1.05 -64.10
CA SER A 406 -116.28 2.34 -64.41
C SER A 406 -115.60 3.01 -63.20
N LYS A 407 -116.16 2.84 -61.99
CA LYS A 407 -115.60 3.39 -60.74
C LYS A 407 -114.30 2.68 -60.36
N ILE A 408 -114.26 1.35 -60.49
CA ILE A 408 -113.09 0.52 -60.20
C ILE A 408 -111.90 0.91 -61.09
N ASN A 409 -112.13 1.17 -62.38
CA ASN A 409 -111.06 1.59 -63.30
C ASN A 409 -110.40 2.92 -62.91
N ARG A 410 -111.15 3.91 -62.41
CA ARG A 410 -110.57 5.19 -61.96
C ARG A 410 -109.73 5.02 -60.69
N ALA A 411 -110.17 4.17 -59.77
CA ALA A 411 -109.44 3.89 -58.54
C ALA A 411 -108.06 3.26 -58.82
N ILE A 412 -108.00 2.26 -59.73
CA ILE A 412 -106.75 1.59 -60.14
C ILE A 412 -105.74 2.60 -60.72
N SER A 413 -106.16 3.48 -61.63
CA SER A 413 -105.25 4.45 -62.25
C SER A 413 -104.60 5.41 -61.24
N SER A 414 -105.35 5.85 -60.22
CA SER A 414 -104.81 6.74 -59.18
C SER A 414 -103.83 6.05 -58.22
N LEU A 415 -103.99 4.74 -58.04
CA LEU A 415 -103.07 3.91 -57.26
C LEU A 415 -101.76 3.69 -58.00
N GLN A 416 -101.81 3.47 -59.31
CA GLN A 416 -100.63 3.27 -60.16
C GLN A 416 -99.66 4.46 -60.16
N ASP A 417 -100.18 5.70 -60.23
CA ASP A 417 -99.34 6.91 -60.15
C ASP A 417 -98.64 7.07 -58.79
N LYS A 418 -99.36 6.75 -57.69
CA LYS A 418 -98.79 6.78 -56.34
C LYS A 418 -97.68 5.74 -56.18
N ILE A 419 -97.86 4.53 -56.71
CA ILE A 419 -96.84 3.47 -56.69
C ILE A 419 -95.57 3.94 -57.42
N LYS A 420 -95.71 4.58 -58.60
CA LYS A 420 -94.57 5.05 -59.39
C LYS A 420 -93.73 6.11 -58.65
N THR A 421 -94.36 7.12 -58.05
CA THR A 421 -93.64 8.18 -57.33
C THR A 421 -92.89 7.66 -56.09
N LEU A 422 -93.45 6.67 -55.40
CA LEU A 422 -92.78 6.01 -54.27
C LEU A 422 -91.61 5.13 -54.71
N GLN A 423 -91.69 4.49 -55.88
CA GLN A 423 -90.58 3.70 -56.44
C GLN A 423 -89.35 4.58 -56.77
N GLU A 424 -89.55 5.75 -57.35
CA GLU A 424 -88.44 6.68 -57.66
C GLU A 424 -87.72 7.13 -56.38
N LYS A 425 -88.45 7.40 -55.30
CA LYS A 425 -87.86 7.72 -53.99
C LYS A 425 -87.09 6.56 -53.36
N ASP A 426 -87.66 5.35 -53.37
CA ASP A 426 -86.99 4.14 -52.85
C ASP A 426 -85.69 3.83 -53.61
N THR A 427 -85.65 4.00 -54.94
CA THR A 427 -84.41 3.81 -55.72
C THR A 427 -83.31 4.83 -55.38
N ALA A 428 -83.65 6.10 -55.16
CA ALA A 428 -82.70 7.14 -54.76
C ALA A 428 -82.14 6.90 -53.35
N GLU A 429 -83.00 6.52 -52.39
CA GLU A 429 -82.56 6.14 -51.04
C GLU A 429 -81.63 4.93 -51.06
N ARG A 430 -81.94 3.89 -51.85
CA ARG A 430 -81.07 2.71 -52.02
C ARG A 430 -79.71 3.06 -52.61
N ALA A 431 -79.63 3.96 -53.59
CA ALA A 431 -78.36 4.40 -54.16
C ALA A 431 -77.50 5.13 -53.13
N SER A 432 -78.10 6.04 -52.35
CA SER A 432 -77.40 6.75 -51.27
C SER A 432 -76.94 5.81 -50.14
N LEU A 433 -77.74 4.79 -49.81
CA LEU A 433 -77.40 3.75 -48.84
C LEU A 433 -76.21 2.91 -49.34
N TRP A 434 -76.19 2.53 -50.61
CA TRP A 434 -75.08 1.79 -51.21
C TRP A 434 -73.76 2.58 -51.18
N HIS A 435 -73.77 3.87 -51.54
CA HIS A 435 -72.57 4.71 -51.46
C HIS A 435 -72.06 4.88 -50.03
N LEU A 436 -72.98 5.08 -49.08
CA LEU A 436 -72.61 5.21 -47.67
C LEU A 436 -72.06 3.89 -47.11
N GLN A 437 -72.65 2.76 -47.50
CA GLN A 437 -72.17 1.42 -47.14
C GLN A 437 -70.79 1.11 -47.73
N LYS A 438 -70.53 1.53 -48.98
CA LYS A 438 -69.20 1.44 -49.59
C LYS A 438 -68.17 2.26 -48.83
N ASN A 439 -68.46 3.53 -48.54
CA ASN A 439 -67.55 4.40 -47.78
C ASN A 439 -67.30 3.88 -46.36
N PHE A 440 -68.32 3.31 -45.72
CA PHE A 440 -68.20 2.66 -44.42
C PHE A 440 -67.26 1.44 -44.48
N GLN A 441 -67.41 0.58 -45.50
CA GLN A 441 -66.54 -0.57 -45.71
C GLN A 441 -65.10 -0.15 -46.00
N ASP A 442 -64.89 0.89 -46.82
CA ASP A 442 -63.56 1.40 -47.15
C ASP A 442 -62.86 1.99 -45.91
N ALA A 443 -63.58 2.75 -45.08
CA ALA A 443 -63.07 3.26 -43.81
C ALA A 443 -62.77 2.13 -42.81
N GLN A 444 -63.60 1.09 -42.77
CA GLN A 444 -63.39 -0.10 -41.93
C GLN A 444 -62.16 -0.88 -42.37
N ASN A 445 -61.96 -1.08 -43.67
CA ASN A 445 -60.79 -1.76 -44.22
C ASN A 445 -59.49 -1.00 -43.91
N LYS A 446 -59.47 0.33 -44.09
CA LYS A 446 -58.32 1.17 -43.71
C LYS A 446 -58.03 1.13 -42.21
N LEU A 447 -59.07 1.13 -41.37
CA LEU A 447 -58.90 0.99 -39.92
C LEU A 447 -58.26 -0.35 -39.56
N ASN A 448 -58.69 -1.45 -40.20
CA ASN A 448 -58.10 -2.77 -40.01
C ASN A 448 -56.64 -2.82 -40.48
N GLU A 449 -56.31 -2.18 -41.60
CA GLU A 449 -54.94 -2.10 -42.13
C GLU A 449 -54.00 -1.35 -41.16
N ILE A 450 -54.39 -0.17 -40.67
CA ILE A 450 -53.60 0.57 -39.68
C ILE A 450 -53.50 -0.21 -38.35
N ASN A 451 -54.57 -0.87 -37.91
CA ASN A 451 -54.52 -1.72 -36.72
C ASN A 451 -53.51 -2.87 -36.87
N ASN A 452 -53.45 -3.50 -38.05
CA ASN A 452 -52.46 -4.54 -38.32
C ASN A 452 -51.04 -3.99 -38.29
N GLN A 453 -50.78 -2.84 -38.92
CA GLN A 453 -49.47 -2.18 -38.88
C GLN A 453 -49.04 -1.80 -37.45
N ILE A 454 -49.97 -1.26 -36.64
CA ILE A 454 -49.71 -0.94 -35.23
C ILE A 454 -49.39 -2.22 -34.45
N ASN A 455 -50.12 -3.31 -34.67
CA ASN A 455 -49.88 -4.58 -34.00
C ASN A 455 -48.51 -5.18 -34.37
N GLU A 456 -48.12 -5.14 -35.65
CA GLU A 456 -46.77 -5.56 -36.08
C GLU A 456 -45.67 -4.73 -35.42
N LEU A 457 -45.83 -3.40 -35.41
CA LEU A 457 -44.86 -2.52 -34.73
C LEU A 457 -44.85 -2.73 -33.23
N ARG A 458 -45.98 -3.01 -32.57
CA ARG A 458 -46.03 -3.36 -31.14
C ARG A 458 -45.30 -4.65 -30.83
N ILE A 459 -45.42 -5.67 -31.68
CA ILE A 459 -44.66 -6.92 -31.55
C ILE A 459 -43.16 -6.62 -31.67
N ASN A 460 -42.75 -5.79 -32.64
CA ASN A 460 -41.36 -5.38 -32.79
C ASN A 460 -40.86 -4.53 -31.63
N LEU A 461 -41.68 -3.61 -31.12
CA LEU A 461 -41.38 -2.79 -29.94
C LEU A 461 -41.17 -3.68 -28.72
N ALA A 462 -42.06 -4.64 -28.47
CA ALA A 462 -41.92 -5.57 -27.35
C ALA A 462 -40.59 -6.35 -27.41
N ARG A 463 -40.19 -6.83 -28.61
CA ARG A 463 -38.88 -7.48 -28.81
C ARG A 463 -37.71 -6.55 -28.49
N VAL A 464 -37.79 -5.29 -28.91
CA VAL A 464 -36.74 -4.29 -28.64
C VAL A 464 -36.75 -3.87 -27.18
N GLU A 465 -37.90 -3.75 -26.53
CA GLU A 465 -38.06 -3.46 -25.10
C GLU A 465 -37.44 -4.55 -24.23
N THR A 466 -37.67 -5.82 -24.55
CA THR A 466 -37.01 -6.93 -23.85
C THR A 466 -35.49 -6.81 -23.97
N LYS A 467 -34.96 -6.62 -25.19
CA LYS A 467 -33.52 -6.41 -25.40
C LYS A 467 -32.97 -5.18 -24.67
N HIS A 468 -33.72 -4.08 -24.65
CA HIS A 468 -33.37 -2.83 -23.97
C HIS A 468 -33.30 -3.03 -22.45
N PHE A 469 -34.29 -3.73 -21.89
CA PHE A 469 -34.34 -4.08 -20.47
C PHE A 469 -33.23 -5.04 -20.06
N ASP A 470 -33.00 -6.10 -20.83
CA ASP A 470 -31.93 -7.07 -20.58
C ASP A 470 -30.57 -6.39 -20.60
N LEU A 471 -30.31 -5.56 -21.61
CA LEU A 471 -29.08 -4.79 -21.71
C LEU A 471 -28.92 -3.82 -20.54
N LYS A 472 -30.01 -3.17 -20.11
CA LYS A 472 -29.98 -2.26 -18.96
C LYS A 472 -29.53 -2.98 -17.68
N ASN A 473 -30.06 -4.18 -17.45
CA ASN A 473 -29.70 -5.00 -16.30
C ASN A 473 -28.25 -5.48 -16.39
N GLU A 474 -27.80 -5.87 -17.59
CA GLU A 474 -26.41 -6.30 -17.83
C GLU A 474 -25.42 -5.15 -17.56
N ILE A 475 -25.72 -3.95 -18.07
CA ILE A 475 -24.97 -2.72 -17.77
C ILE A 475 -24.92 -2.46 -16.27
N GLN A 476 -26.06 -2.61 -15.58
CA GLN A 476 -26.13 -2.37 -14.14
C GLN A 476 -25.29 -3.37 -13.35
N TYR A 477 -25.22 -4.63 -13.78
CA TYR A 477 -24.38 -5.66 -13.19
C TYR A 477 -22.88 -5.43 -13.47
N GLU A 478 -22.52 -5.12 -14.72
CA GLU A 478 -21.12 -5.05 -15.19
C GLU A 478 -20.42 -3.71 -14.95
N LEU A 479 -21.18 -2.59 -14.93
CA LEU A 479 -20.67 -1.22 -14.82
C LEU A 479 -21.20 -0.46 -13.59
N SER A 480 -22.01 -1.12 -12.74
CA SER A 480 -22.59 -0.53 -11.52
C SER A 480 -23.46 0.72 -11.75
N GLY A 481 -24.04 0.87 -12.95
CA GLY A 481 -25.05 1.90 -13.22
C GLY A 481 -24.86 2.66 -14.54
N LEU A 482 -25.97 3.19 -15.07
CA LEU A 482 -26.04 3.97 -16.32
C LEU A 482 -25.32 5.32 -16.25
N GLU A 483 -25.09 5.85 -15.04
CA GLU A 483 -24.38 7.11 -14.83
C GLU A 483 -22.95 7.07 -15.38
N ASN A 484 -22.32 5.88 -15.36
CA ASN A 484 -20.97 5.67 -15.89
C ASN A 484 -20.89 5.65 -17.43
N LEU A 485 -22.03 5.55 -18.13
CA LEU A 485 -22.09 5.61 -19.60
C LEU A 485 -22.13 7.05 -20.16
N SER A 486 -22.37 8.03 -19.30
CA SER A 486 -22.84 9.36 -19.69
C SER A 486 -21.79 10.33 -20.26
N LEU A 487 -20.54 9.91 -20.50
CA LEU A 487 -19.46 10.87 -20.78
C LEU A 487 -18.81 10.84 -22.18
N GLN A 488 -19.14 9.90 -23.07
CA GLN A 488 -18.59 9.95 -24.44
C GLN A 488 -19.62 9.49 -25.47
N THR A 489 -20.00 10.39 -26.38
CA THR A 489 -20.58 10.04 -27.69
C THR A 489 -19.51 9.29 -28.49
N LEU A 490 -19.35 8.00 -28.22
CA LEU A 490 -18.55 7.10 -29.05
C LEU A 490 -19.31 6.80 -30.35
N ALA A 491 -18.56 6.70 -31.44
CA ALA A 491 -19.10 6.36 -32.76
C ALA A 491 -19.75 4.97 -32.73
N PRO A 492 -20.81 4.74 -33.53
CA PRO A 492 -21.43 3.43 -33.64
C PRO A 492 -20.41 2.39 -34.14
N LEU A 493 -20.21 1.32 -33.37
CA LEU A 493 -19.36 0.20 -33.72
C LEU A 493 -20.02 -0.69 -34.78
N SER A 494 -19.25 -1.16 -35.74
CA SER A 494 -19.68 -2.19 -36.70
C SER A 494 -19.88 -3.55 -36.00
N GLU A 495 -20.68 -4.44 -36.61
CA GLU A 495 -20.87 -5.82 -36.14
C GLU A 495 -19.55 -6.57 -35.90
N GLN A 496 -18.57 -6.38 -36.78
CA GLN A 496 -17.25 -7.01 -36.64
C GLN A 496 -16.47 -6.48 -35.43
N GLU A 497 -16.52 -5.17 -35.19
CA GLU A 497 -15.84 -4.55 -34.05
C GLU A 497 -16.47 -4.94 -32.71
N LYS A 498 -17.81 -5.12 -32.66
CA LYS A 498 -18.51 -5.62 -31.47
C LYS A 498 -18.04 -7.02 -31.08
N ILE A 499 -17.90 -7.93 -32.05
CA ILE A 499 -17.41 -9.29 -31.83
C ILE A 499 -15.96 -9.27 -31.32
N ILE A 500 -15.11 -8.43 -31.92
CA ILE A 500 -13.71 -8.29 -31.51
C ILE A 500 -13.61 -7.78 -30.07
N GLN A 501 -14.36 -6.73 -29.73
CA GLN A 501 -14.38 -6.17 -28.36
C GLN A 501 -14.93 -7.17 -27.35
N HIS A 502 -16.03 -7.88 -27.66
CA HIS A 502 -16.59 -8.89 -26.76
C HIS A 502 -15.59 -10.03 -26.47
N ASN A 503 -14.90 -10.52 -27.50
CA ASN A 503 -13.84 -11.52 -27.33
C ASN A 503 -12.68 -10.99 -26.49
N LYS A 504 -12.31 -9.71 -26.67
CA LYS A 504 -11.28 -9.06 -25.87
C LYS A 504 -11.69 -8.94 -24.40
N ILE A 505 -12.94 -8.55 -24.12
CA ILE A 505 -13.51 -8.49 -22.77
C ILE A 505 -13.44 -9.88 -22.10
N ASN A 506 -13.85 -10.95 -22.79
CA ASN A 506 -13.81 -12.31 -22.25
C ASN A 506 -12.37 -12.79 -21.98
N LYS A 507 -11.43 -12.45 -22.86
CA LYS A 507 -10.00 -12.74 -22.66
C LYS A 507 -9.43 -12.03 -21.43
N LEU A 508 -9.77 -10.75 -21.26
CA LEU A 508 -9.34 -9.95 -20.10
C LEU A 508 -9.99 -10.44 -18.80
N LYS A 509 -11.28 -10.83 -18.83
CA LYS A 509 -11.96 -11.49 -17.69
C LYS A 509 -11.24 -12.79 -17.28
N GLY A 510 -10.93 -13.66 -18.25
CA GLY A 510 -10.19 -14.89 -17.98
C GLY A 510 -8.78 -14.64 -17.43
N GLN A 511 -8.09 -13.59 -17.90
CA GLN A 511 -6.80 -13.19 -17.33
C GLN A 511 -6.91 -12.70 -15.88
N LEU A 512 -7.98 -11.98 -15.52
CA LEU A 512 -8.22 -11.56 -14.13
C LEU A 512 -8.54 -12.75 -13.22
N GLU A 513 -9.34 -13.70 -13.69
CA GLU A 513 -9.64 -14.92 -12.94
C GLU A 513 -8.38 -15.76 -12.65
N LEU A 514 -7.47 -15.88 -13.63
CA LEU A 514 -6.19 -16.57 -13.47
C LEU A 514 -5.26 -15.88 -12.45
N ILE A 515 -5.33 -14.55 -12.32
CA ILE A 515 -4.54 -13.80 -11.35
C ILE A 515 -5.13 -13.97 -9.93
N GLY A 516 -6.44 -14.11 -9.80
CA GLY A 516 -7.15 -14.39 -8.55
C GLY A 516 -7.26 -13.19 -7.61
N GLY A 517 -7.91 -13.38 -6.45
CA GLY A 517 -8.07 -12.40 -5.38
C GLY A 517 -6.74 -12.01 -4.74
N LEU A 518 -6.40 -10.73 -4.75
CA LEU A 518 -5.16 -10.23 -4.16
C LEU A 518 -5.50 -9.19 -3.10
N ASP A 519 -4.75 -9.24 -2.01
CA ASP A 519 -4.90 -8.32 -0.88
C ASP A 519 -4.19 -6.99 -1.18
N PRO A 520 -4.89 -5.84 -1.13
CA PRO A 520 -4.27 -4.53 -1.30
C PRO A 520 -3.20 -4.20 -0.23
N GLU A 521 -3.18 -4.90 0.91
CA GLU A 521 -2.18 -4.70 1.96
C GLU A 521 -0.75 -5.10 1.53
N ILE A 522 -0.60 -5.98 0.55
CA ILE A 522 0.71 -6.48 0.06
C ILE A 522 1.60 -5.32 -0.45
N GLU A 523 1.04 -4.34 -1.16
CA GLU A 523 1.82 -3.17 -1.64
C GLU A 523 2.36 -2.38 -0.45
N THR A 524 1.58 -2.23 0.61
CA THR A 524 2.00 -1.51 1.83
C THR A 524 3.05 -2.27 2.62
N GLU A 525 2.91 -3.60 2.72
CA GLU A 525 3.88 -4.47 3.38
C GLU A 525 5.21 -4.47 2.64
N TYR A 526 5.18 -4.58 1.31
CA TYR A 526 6.37 -4.47 0.45
C TYR A 526 7.12 -3.16 0.68
N GLN A 527 6.41 -2.02 0.67
CA GLN A 527 7.04 -0.71 0.88
C GLN A 527 7.67 -0.60 2.27
N THR A 528 7.00 -1.14 3.30
CA THR A 528 7.50 -1.12 4.68
C THR A 528 8.75 -1.99 4.83
N LEU A 529 8.71 -3.21 4.30
CA LEU A 529 9.85 -4.12 4.34
C LEU A 529 11.04 -3.58 3.55
N LYS A 530 10.78 -3.01 2.36
CA LYS A 530 11.81 -2.39 1.52
C LYS A 530 12.49 -1.21 2.21
N LYS A 531 11.73 -0.27 2.78
CA LYS A 531 12.29 0.84 3.56
C LYS A 531 13.19 0.36 4.69
N ARG A 532 12.77 -0.71 5.38
CA ARG A 532 13.56 -1.29 6.47
C ARG A 532 14.83 -1.98 5.96
N HIS A 533 14.75 -2.71 4.85
CA HIS A 533 15.90 -3.31 4.20
C HIS A 533 16.92 -2.24 3.76
N ASP A 534 16.47 -1.21 3.03
CA ASP A 534 17.32 -0.13 2.53
C ASP A 534 18.01 0.61 3.69
N PHE A 535 17.25 0.94 4.75
CA PHE A 535 17.82 1.55 5.96
C PHE A 535 18.91 0.69 6.62
N LEU A 536 18.67 -0.63 6.75
CA LEU A 536 19.67 -1.53 7.34
C LEU A 536 20.91 -1.66 6.45
N SER A 537 20.74 -1.63 5.12
CA SER A 537 21.84 -1.65 4.16
C SER A 537 22.74 -0.42 4.31
N ASP A 538 22.13 0.78 4.38
CA ASP A 538 22.87 2.03 4.60
C ASP A 538 23.65 1.99 5.93
N GLN A 539 23.02 1.47 7.00
CA GLN A 539 23.68 1.31 8.30
C GLN A 539 24.87 0.33 8.26
N ILE A 540 24.80 -0.72 7.44
CA ILE A 540 25.94 -1.64 7.26
C ILE A 540 27.09 -0.92 6.57
N ASP A 541 26.82 -0.10 5.56
CA ASP A 541 27.85 0.65 4.84
C ASP A 541 28.54 1.66 5.77
N ASP A 542 27.77 2.41 6.55
CA ASP A 542 28.29 3.36 7.56
C ASP A 542 29.17 2.67 8.63
N LEU A 543 28.71 1.53 9.15
CA LEU A 543 29.45 0.74 10.14
C LEU A 543 30.71 0.11 9.54
N SER A 544 30.66 -0.29 8.27
CA SER A 544 31.82 -0.82 7.53
C SER A 544 32.91 0.26 7.39
N GLN A 545 32.54 1.47 6.99
CA GLN A 545 33.46 2.62 6.91
C GLN A 545 34.04 3.00 8.28
N THR A 546 33.21 2.94 9.32
CA THR A 546 33.63 3.19 10.71
C THR A 546 34.65 2.14 11.18
N SER A 547 34.40 0.87 10.87
CA SER A 547 35.33 -0.24 11.17
C SER A 547 36.69 -0.03 10.51
N GLU A 548 36.71 0.35 9.23
CA GLU A 548 37.95 0.64 8.50
C GLU A 548 38.71 1.83 9.11
N SER A 549 37.99 2.88 9.50
CA SER A 549 38.56 4.06 10.16
C SER A 549 39.17 3.74 11.51
N LEU A 550 38.49 2.94 12.34
CA LEU A 550 38.99 2.46 13.63
C LEU A 550 40.23 1.58 13.44
N LYS A 551 40.26 0.74 12.40
CA LYS A 551 41.41 -0.09 12.04
C LYS A 551 42.63 0.75 11.68
N LYS A 552 42.45 1.79 10.84
CA LYS A 552 43.50 2.75 10.47
C LYS A 552 44.03 3.49 11.70
N LEU A 553 43.13 3.98 12.56
CA LEU A 553 43.50 4.66 13.81
C LEU A 553 44.35 3.77 14.71
N ALA A 554 43.95 2.50 14.89
CA ALA A 554 44.69 1.57 15.73
C ALA A 554 46.12 1.30 15.20
N LEU A 555 46.28 1.21 13.88
CA LEU A 555 47.59 1.05 13.23
C LEU A 555 48.47 2.29 13.40
N GLN A 556 47.92 3.48 13.19
CA GLN A 556 48.64 4.74 13.40
C GLN A 556 49.10 4.91 14.85
N LEU A 557 48.24 4.57 15.81
CA LEU A 557 48.60 4.61 17.24
C LEU A 557 49.74 3.64 17.56
N ASP A 558 49.76 2.44 16.95
CA ASP A 558 50.82 1.46 17.14
C ASP A 558 52.18 1.96 16.64
N GLU A 559 52.22 2.60 15.47
CA GLU A 559 53.44 3.22 14.93
C GLU A 559 53.95 4.36 15.81
N ILE A 560 53.04 5.24 16.27
CA ILE A 560 53.38 6.34 17.19
C ILE A 560 53.97 5.78 18.49
N ILE A 561 53.38 4.70 19.04
CA ILE A 561 53.88 4.04 20.24
C ILE A 561 55.29 3.50 19.99
N LYS A 562 55.52 2.72 18.93
CA LYS A 562 56.84 2.14 18.61
C LYS A 562 57.91 3.21 18.48
N HIS A 563 57.63 4.26 17.70
CA HIS A 563 58.59 5.34 17.48
C HIS A 563 58.92 6.07 18.77
N ARG A 564 57.91 6.40 19.60
CA ARG A 564 58.13 7.08 20.88
C ARG A 564 58.88 6.22 21.88
N VAL A 565 58.53 4.93 22.01
CA VAL A 565 59.26 4.01 22.90
C VAL A 565 60.73 3.92 22.50
N ASN A 566 61.03 3.70 21.22
CA ASN A 566 62.42 3.59 20.75
C ASN A 566 63.21 4.88 21.00
N LYS A 567 62.63 6.04 20.66
CA LYS A 567 63.26 7.35 20.92
C LYS A 567 63.56 7.53 22.40
N SER A 568 62.55 7.39 23.26
CA SER A 568 62.71 7.56 24.70
C SER A 568 63.67 6.53 25.31
N PHE A 569 63.70 5.28 24.81
CA PHE A 569 64.65 4.27 25.27
C PHE A 569 66.10 4.69 24.98
N THR A 570 66.38 5.18 23.76
CA THR A 570 67.72 5.67 23.41
C THR A 570 68.15 6.87 24.25
N GLU A 571 67.22 7.80 24.53
CA GLU A 571 67.46 8.95 25.39
C GLU A 571 67.72 8.55 26.85
N ILE A 572 66.88 7.68 27.42
CA ILE A 572 67.06 7.16 28.78
C ILE A 572 68.38 6.41 28.91
N ASN A 573 68.75 5.56 27.95
CA ASN A 573 70.02 4.82 27.99
C ASN A 573 71.23 5.78 27.99
N ARG A 574 71.19 6.85 27.18
CA ARG A 574 72.23 7.89 27.14
C ARG A 574 72.34 8.64 28.48
N TYR A 575 71.22 9.04 29.07
CA TYR A 575 71.21 9.70 30.37
C TYR A 575 71.65 8.76 31.50
N PHE A 576 71.28 7.48 31.42
CA PHE A 576 71.68 6.48 32.40
C PHE A 576 73.19 6.30 32.43
N GLN A 577 73.83 6.17 31.25
CA GLN A 577 75.29 6.17 31.14
C GLN A 577 75.93 7.42 31.75
N LYS A 578 75.37 8.60 31.48
CA LYS A 578 75.87 9.90 32.00
C LYS A 578 75.80 9.95 33.53
N TYR A 579 74.63 9.72 34.11
CA TYR A 579 74.44 9.83 35.57
C TYR A 579 75.16 8.70 36.32
N PHE A 580 75.20 7.49 35.77
CA PHE A 580 75.97 6.40 36.36
C PHE A 580 77.46 6.76 36.44
N LYS A 581 78.05 7.26 35.35
CA LYS A 581 79.45 7.70 35.34
C LYS A 581 79.72 8.84 36.32
N THR A 582 78.76 9.77 36.47
CA THR A 582 78.86 10.90 37.41
C THR A 582 78.85 10.42 38.86
N LEU A 583 77.93 9.52 39.20
CA LEU A 583 77.79 8.98 40.56
C LEU A 583 78.96 8.05 40.92
N PHE A 584 79.40 7.16 40.01
CA PHE A 584 80.48 6.21 40.29
C PHE A 584 81.89 6.70 39.96
N GLN A 585 82.06 7.92 39.41
CA GLN A 585 83.36 8.43 38.92
C GLN A 585 84.04 7.49 37.91
N GLY A 586 83.24 6.74 37.14
CA GLY A 586 83.73 5.68 36.25
C GLY A 586 82.69 4.58 36.04
N GLY A 587 83.12 3.45 35.49
CA GLY A 587 82.24 2.33 35.18
C GLY A 587 81.39 2.51 33.91
N LYS A 588 80.56 1.52 33.59
CA LYS A 588 79.64 1.52 32.45
C LYS A 588 78.30 0.93 32.85
N ALA A 589 77.20 1.52 32.40
CA ALA A 589 75.87 0.96 32.60
C ALA A 589 75.01 1.15 31.34
N GLU A 590 74.23 0.15 30.98
CA GLU A 590 73.47 0.09 29.72
C GLU A 590 72.13 -0.60 29.92
N LEU A 591 71.15 -0.22 29.11
CA LEU A 591 69.85 -0.87 29.02
C LEU A 591 69.82 -1.77 27.79
N LEU A 592 69.32 -3.00 27.96
CA LEU A 592 69.19 -4.00 26.90
C LEU A 592 67.73 -4.38 26.69
N LEU A 593 67.30 -4.46 25.43
CA LEU A 593 65.96 -4.91 25.05
C LEU A 593 65.97 -6.42 24.84
N ILE A 594 65.16 -7.15 25.61
CA ILE A 594 64.97 -8.59 25.41
C ILE A 594 63.88 -8.76 24.34
N LYS A 595 64.19 -9.35 23.19
CA LYS A 595 63.18 -9.66 22.17
C LYS A 595 62.36 -10.89 22.58
N GLU A 596 61.07 -10.92 22.25
CA GLU A 596 60.28 -12.16 22.36
C GLU A 596 60.89 -13.20 21.41
N LYS A 597 61.16 -14.42 21.90
CA LYS A 597 61.42 -15.56 21.01
C LYS A 597 60.09 -15.88 20.32
N GLU A 598 60.10 -15.90 18.99
CA GLU A 598 58.98 -16.41 18.20
C GLU A 598 58.67 -17.82 18.70
N LYS A 599 57.56 -17.97 19.44
CA LYS A 599 56.99 -19.30 19.63
C LYS A 599 56.40 -19.67 18.28
N GLU A 600 57.05 -20.59 17.59
CA GLU A 600 56.42 -21.34 16.49
C GLU A 600 55.07 -21.84 17.01
N ILE A 601 54.00 -21.44 16.35
CA ILE A 601 52.70 -22.05 16.58
C ILE A 601 52.85 -23.46 16.02
N GLU A 602 53.03 -24.45 16.89
CA GLU A 602 52.69 -25.82 16.52
C GLU A 602 51.20 -25.79 16.17
N ASN A 603 50.91 -26.01 14.88
CA ASN A 603 49.56 -26.24 14.41
C ASN A 603 49.08 -27.56 15.04
N ASP A 604 48.53 -27.48 16.25
CA ASP A 604 47.79 -28.59 16.82
C ASP A 604 46.42 -28.63 16.15
N SER A 605 46.41 -29.19 14.95
CA SER A 605 45.21 -29.58 14.22
C SER A 605 44.62 -30.81 14.91
N GLY A 606 43.76 -30.58 15.90
CA GLY A 606 43.22 -31.67 16.70
C GLY A 606 42.06 -31.29 17.61
N ASP A 607 41.07 -30.54 17.12
CA ASP A 607 39.72 -30.57 17.68
C ASP A 607 38.69 -29.94 16.71
N GLU A 608 38.05 -30.78 15.89
CA GLU A 608 36.99 -30.39 14.93
C GLU A 608 35.61 -30.14 15.57
N ASN A 609 35.53 -29.81 16.87
CA ASN A 609 34.24 -29.57 17.55
C ASN A 609 34.21 -28.28 18.40
N GLY A 610 34.78 -27.20 17.87
CA GLY A 610 34.50 -25.84 18.32
C GLY A 610 34.14 -24.99 17.12
N ALA A 611 32.89 -24.56 17.01
CA ALA A 611 32.50 -23.57 16.02
C ALA A 611 33.46 -22.36 16.11
N ASP A 612 34.02 -21.97 14.97
CA ASP A 612 34.92 -20.83 14.79
C ASP A 612 34.30 -19.53 15.34
N ASP A 613 34.46 -19.29 16.64
CA ASP A 613 34.05 -18.08 17.37
C ASP A 613 35.24 -17.13 17.60
N HIS A 614 36.26 -17.22 16.74
CA HIS A 614 37.36 -16.27 16.72
C HIS A 614 37.01 -15.11 15.80
N SER A 615 36.62 -13.99 16.41
CA SER A 615 36.51 -12.70 15.73
C SER A 615 37.74 -12.47 14.84
N PRO A 616 37.59 -12.17 13.53
CA PRO A 616 38.68 -11.78 12.64
C PRO A 616 39.48 -10.59 13.17
N VAL A 617 38.88 -9.78 14.06
CA VAL A 617 39.55 -8.70 14.78
C VAL A 617 40.59 -9.25 15.76
N ALA A 618 40.26 -10.31 16.49
CA ALA A 618 41.18 -10.97 17.40
C ALA A 618 42.36 -11.59 16.63
N ASN A 619 42.09 -12.26 15.51
CA ASN A 619 43.12 -12.90 14.69
C ASN A 619 44.03 -11.89 13.96
N PHE A 620 43.47 -10.85 13.33
CA PHE A 620 44.24 -9.81 12.62
C PHE A 620 45.24 -9.07 13.52
N PHE A 621 44.95 -8.95 14.82
CA PHE A 621 45.82 -8.24 15.77
C PHE A 621 46.58 -9.16 16.72
N GLN A 622 46.23 -10.45 16.88
CA GLN A 622 47.10 -11.41 17.58
C GLN A 622 48.40 -11.65 16.80
N GLU A 623 48.33 -11.76 15.47
CA GLU A 623 49.52 -11.85 14.61
C GLU A 623 50.38 -10.57 14.67
N LYS A 624 49.73 -9.40 14.73
CA LYS A 624 50.41 -8.09 14.65
C LYS A 624 50.89 -7.51 15.98
N ASN A 625 50.26 -7.88 17.10
CA ASN A 625 50.77 -7.53 18.43
C ASN A 625 52.05 -8.33 18.77
N ARG A 626 52.26 -9.51 18.16
CA ARG A 626 53.53 -10.26 18.26
C ARG A 626 54.67 -9.57 17.52
N THR A 627 54.40 -8.85 16.44
CA THR A 627 55.42 -8.20 15.58
C THR A 627 55.97 -6.89 16.17
N ALA A 628 55.69 -6.58 17.45
CA ALA A 628 55.72 -5.22 17.95
C ALA A 628 56.07 -5.09 19.45
N GLY A 629 56.97 -5.91 20.00
CA GLY A 629 57.38 -5.67 21.38
C GLY A 629 58.57 -6.49 21.83
N PHE A 630 59.52 -5.83 22.49
CA PHE A 630 60.46 -6.52 23.36
C PHE A 630 59.67 -7.13 24.54
N SER A 631 60.05 -8.32 25.00
CA SER A 631 59.44 -9.01 26.14
C SER A 631 59.77 -8.34 27.47
N GLY A 632 60.92 -7.67 27.55
CA GLY A 632 61.40 -7.06 28.78
C GLY A 632 62.60 -6.14 28.57
N ILE A 633 62.95 -5.44 29.64
CA ILE A 633 64.12 -4.56 29.69
C ILE A 633 65.08 -5.12 30.74
N GLU A 634 66.31 -5.40 30.31
CA GLU A 634 67.41 -5.78 31.17
C GLU A 634 68.32 -4.58 31.43
N VAL A 635 68.90 -4.53 32.63
CA VAL A 635 69.79 -3.45 33.07
C VAL A 635 71.16 -4.08 33.31
N SER A 636 72.18 -3.57 32.65
CA SER A 636 73.57 -3.95 32.85
C SER A 636 74.29 -2.82 33.54
N ALA A 637 75.01 -3.10 34.63
CA ALA A 637 75.76 -2.08 35.37
C ALA A 637 77.10 -2.65 35.85
N THR A 638 78.18 -1.92 35.58
CA THR A 638 79.55 -2.28 35.93
C THR A 638 80.24 -1.12 36.65
N PRO A 639 80.31 -1.15 37.99
CA PRO A 639 81.07 -0.17 38.77
C PRO A 639 82.56 -0.20 38.39
N PRO A 640 83.32 0.88 38.63
CA PRO A 640 84.75 0.96 38.31
C PRO A 640 85.55 -0.14 39.04
N GLY A 641 86.52 -0.74 38.35
CA GLY A 641 87.42 -1.74 38.92
C GLY A 641 86.83 -3.16 39.09
N LYS A 642 85.58 -3.41 38.66
CA LYS A 642 84.90 -4.72 38.75
C LYS A 642 84.58 -5.30 37.37
N ARG A 643 84.54 -6.63 37.26
CA ARG A 643 84.06 -7.35 36.08
C ARG A 643 82.53 -7.34 36.00
N LEU A 644 81.98 -7.60 34.80
CA LEU A 644 80.54 -7.79 34.57
C LEU A 644 79.96 -8.77 35.59
N LYS A 645 79.01 -8.30 36.39
CA LYS A 645 78.24 -9.09 37.35
C LYS A 645 76.76 -8.85 37.12
N SER A 646 75.92 -9.84 37.45
CA SER A 646 74.47 -9.66 37.53
C SER A 646 74.15 -8.57 38.56
N ILE A 647 73.09 -7.80 38.33
CA ILE A 647 72.57 -6.76 39.25
C ILE A 647 72.43 -7.29 40.68
N ALA A 648 72.06 -8.56 40.82
CA ALA A 648 71.88 -9.22 42.12
C ALA A 648 73.18 -9.33 42.94
N SER A 649 74.35 -9.20 42.33
CA SER A 649 75.66 -9.31 42.97
C SER A 649 76.29 -7.97 43.35
N LEU A 650 75.57 -6.85 43.16
CA LEU A 650 76.00 -5.51 43.59
C LEU A 650 75.79 -5.33 45.10
N SER A 651 76.63 -4.50 45.75
CA SER A 651 76.44 -4.15 47.17
C SER A 651 75.17 -3.30 47.37
N GLY A 652 74.66 -3.21 48.60
CA GLY A 652 73.48 -2.39 48.91
C GLY A 652 73.60 -0.93 48.42
N GLY A 653 74.74 -0.28 48.70
CA GLY A 653 75.02 1.08 48.23
C GLY A 653 75.21 1.18 46.71
N GLU A 654 75.83 0.17 46.07
CA GLU A 654 75.98 0.14 44.60
C GLU A 654 74.63 -0.02 43.89
N ARG A 655 73.71 -0.83 44.45
CA ARG A 655 72.35 -0.96 43.93
C ARG A 655 71.60 0.35 44.06
N ALA A 656 71.66 0.99 45.23
CA ALA A 656 71.00 2.27 45.46
C ALA A 656 71.49 3.35 44.47
N LEU A 657 72.81 3.48 44.27
CA LEU A 657 73.39 4.41 43.30
C LEU A 657 73.00 4.10 41.85
N THR A 658 72.98 2.81 41.48
CA THR A 658 72.57 2.39 40.13
C THR A 658 71.10 2.71 39.88
N SER A 659 70.23 2.48 40.86
CA SER A 659 68.81 2.82 40.79
C SER A 659 68.59 4.32 40.71
N ILE A 660 69.31 5.11 41.51
CA ILE A 660 69.25 6.57 41.48
C ILE A 660 69.67 7.10 40.12
N ALA A 661 70.75 6.58 39.54
CA ALA A 661 71.20 6.93 38.19
C ALA A 661 70.10 6.68 37.15
N LEU A 662 69.41 5.55 37.24
CA LEU A 662 68.35 5.17 36.31
C LEU A 662 67.09 6.03 36.48
N ILE A 663 66.70 6.32 37.72
CA ILE A 663 65.61 7.23 38.04
C ILE A 663 65.90 8.64 37.49
N CYS A 664 67.10 9.18 37.72
CA CYS A 664 67.51 10.48 37.19
C CYS A 664 67.49 10.49 35.66
N ALA A 665 67.86 9.39 35.03
CA ALA A 665 67.80 9.24 33.58
C ALA A 665 66.38 9.25 33.04
N ILE A 666 65.45 8.58 33.72
CA ILE A 666 64.02 8.60 33.40
C ILE A 666 63.45 10.02 33.53
N ILE A 667 63.71 10.69 34.65
CA ILE A 667 63.25 12.08 34.90
C ILE A 667 63.81 13.04 33.84
N SER A 668 65.04 12.83 33.39
CA SER A 668 65.66 13.68 32.35
C SER A 668 65.06 13.46 30.96
N ALA A 669 64.67 12.23 30.63
CA ALA A 669 64.11 11.90 29.32
C ALA A 669 62.62 12.30 29.23
N ASN A 670 61.89 12.17 30.33
CA ASN A 670 60.50 12.61 30.42
C ASN A 670 60.32 13.35 31.76
N PRO A 671 60.30 14.69 31.78
CA PRO A 671 60.19 15.45 33.03
C PRO A 671 58.77 15.39 33.57
N SER A 672 58.62 14.85 34.79
CA SER A 672 57.40 14.96 35.57
C SER A 672 57.25 16.41 36.10
N PRO A 673 56.01 16.94 36.22
CA PRO A 673 55.73 18.26 36.81
C PRO A 673 56.35 18.44 38.19
N PHE A 674 56.28 17.39 39.01
CA PHE A 674 56.98 17.30 40.29
C PHE A 674 57.41 15.86 40.57
N VAL A 675 58.40 15.69 41.44
CA VAL A 675 58.90 14.41 41.94
C VAL A 675 59.07 14.48 43.45
N VAL A 676 58.60 13.43 44.15
CA VAL A 676 58.73 13.25 45.60
C VAL A 676 59.74 12.16 45.86
N LEU A 677 60.77 12.47 46.66
CA LEU A 677 61.87 11.58 47.01
C LEU A 677 61.84 11.37 48.53
N ASP A 678 61.50 10.17 48.99
CA ASP A 678 61.43 9.83 50.43
C ASP A 678 62.66 9.01 50.85
N GLU A 679 63.59 9.67 51.56
CA GLU A 679 64.81 9.07 52.12
C GLU A 679 65.67 8.33 51.10
N VAL A 680 65.71 8.84 49.86
CA VAL A 680 66.42 8.24 48.72
C VAL A 680 67.94 8.27 48.91
N ASP A 681 68.42 9.26 49.64
CA ASP A 681 69.84 9.49 49.94
C ASP A 681 70.31 8.82 51.24
N ALA A 682 69.45 8.05 51.94
CA ALA A 682 69.78 7.45 53.23
C ALA A 682 70.91 6.40 53.17
N ALA A 683 71.05 5.72 52.02
CA ALA A 683 72.08 4.70 51.79
C ALA A 683 73.36 5.24 51.14
N LEU A 684 73.45 6.56 50.92
CA LEU A 684 74.58 7.20 50.26
C LEU A 684 75.64 7.64 51.27
N ASP A 685 76.90 7.52 50.88
CA ASP A 685 78.00 8.16 51.61
C ASP A 685 78.02 9.67 51.36
N GLU A 686 78.83 10.40 52.12
CA GLU A 686 78.91 11.86 52.06
C GLU A 686 79.31 12.36 50.66
N ALA A 687 80.30 11.72 50.03
CA ALA A 687 80.79 12.10 48.71
C ALA A 687 79.73 11.92 47.61
N ASN A 688 78.99 10.81 47.60
CA ASN A 688 77.95 10.59 46.60
C ASN A 688 76.68 11.40 46.90
N SER A 689 76.43 11.75 48.17
CA SER A 689 75.34 12.64 48.56
C SER A 689 75.49 14.04 47.97
N ILE A 690 76.72 14.58 47.94
CA ILE A 690 77.01 15.87 47.29
C ILE A 690 76.72 15.80 45.79
N ARG A 691 77.19 14.73 45.10
CA ARG A 691 76.95 14.55 43.67
C ARG A 691 75.47 14.38 43.34
N PHE A 692 74.75 13.66 44.19
CA PHE A 692 73.32 13.50 44.05
C PHE A 692 72.60 14.84 44.20
N ALA A 693 72.98 15.65 45.19
CA ALA A 693 72.44 17.00 45.37
C ALA A 693 72.72 17.91 44.15
N GLU A 694 73.90 17.82 43.53
CA GLU A 694 74.22 18.54 42.29
C GLU A 694 73.37 18.09 41.10
N ILE A 695 73.14 16.78 40.95
CA ILE A 695 72.25 16.24 39.92
C ILE A 695 70.83 16.75 40.15
N LEU A 696 70.31 16.68 41.38
CA LEU A 696 68.98 17.20 41.72
C LEU A 696 68.86 18.69 41.43
N ASP A 697 69.87 19.49 41.76
CA ASP A 697 69.89 20.93 41.49
C ASP A 697 69.77 21.21 39.98
N SER A 698 70.51 20.46 39.15
CA SER A 698 70.42 20.56 37.69
C SER A 698 69.04 20.17 37.14
N LEU A 699 68.43 19.12 37.68
CA LEU A 699 67.09 18.66 37.27
C LEU A 699 66.00 19.61 37.78
N SER A 700 66.25 20.32 38.86
CA SER A 700 65.28 21.22 39.50
C SER A 700 64.85 22.40 38.62
N GLN A 701 65.59 22.66 37.54
CA GLN A 701 65.25 23.66 36.52
C GLN A 701 64.03 23.28 35.68
N GLN A 702 63.77 21.98 35.48
CA GLN A 702 62.68 21.48 34.65
C GLN A 702 61.58 20.79 35.46
N THR A 703 61.94 20.20 36.60
CA THR A 703 61.02 19.44 37.47
C THR A 703 61.09 19.96 38.89
N GLN A 704 59.94 20.12 39.54
CA GLN A 704 59.89 20.47 40.95
C GLN A 704 60.23 19.24 41.83
N PHE A 705 61.04 19.42 42.88
CA PHE A 705 61.40 18.34 43.78
C PHE A 705 60.88 18.56 45.19
N VAL A 706 60.30 17.52 45.77
CA VAL A 706 59.94 17.44 47.19
C VAL A 706 60.76 16.32 47.81
N VAL A 707 61.79 16.67 48.57
CA VAL A 707 62.76 15.69 49.08
C VAL A 707 62.62 15.57 50.59
N ILE A 708 62.28 14.38 51.08
CA ILE A 708 62.33 14.05 52.51
C ILE A 708 63.71 13.46 52.78
N THR A 709 64.51 14.15 53.58
CA THR A 709 65.92 13.79 53.77
C THR A 709 66.43 14.22 55.14
N HIS A 710 67.49 13.54 55.59
CA HIS A 710 68.33 13.92 56.72
C HIS A 710 69.73 14.38 56.28
N ASN A 711 69.99 14.39 54.97
CA ASN A 711 71.29 14.68 54.38
C ASN A 711 71.51 16.19 54.22
N ARG A 712 72.62 16.69 54.76
CA ARG A 712 72.97 18.12 54.73
C ARG A 712 73.20 18.63 53.30
N ALA A 713 73.83 17.83 52.45
CA ALA A 713 74.14 18.24 51.07
C ALA A 713 72.87 18.56 50.26
N THR A 714 71.83 17.74 50.42
CA THR A 714 70.53 17.96 49.76
C THR A 714 69.77 19.14 50.36
N MET A 715 69.84 19.32 51.69
CA MET A 715 69.21 20.45 52.39
C MET A 715 69.80 21.80 51.97
N GLU A 716 71.11 21.90 51.77
CA GLU A 716 71.79 23.15 51.38
C GLU A 716 71.38 23.66 50.00
N ARG A 717 70.96 22.75 49.10
CA ARG A 717 70.46 23.07 47.75
C ARG A 717 68.96 23.39 47.73
N ALA A 718 68.25 23.20 48.84
CA ALA A 718 66.82 23.46 48.91
C ALA A 718 66.52 24.96 48.97
N LYS A 719 65.45 25.40 48.29
CA LYS A 719 64.94 26.79 48.38
C LYS A 719 64.01 26.97 49.57
N LEU A 720 63.28 25.91 49.91
CA LEU A 720 62.29 25.88 50.98
C LEU A 720 62.54 24.66 51.87
N LEU A 721 62.53 24.87 53.19
CA LEU A 721 62.65 23.81 54.18
C LEU A 721 61.38 23.72 55.03
N TYR A 722 60.84 22.50 55.16
CA TYR A 722 59.76 22.17 56.07
C TYR A 722 60.25 21.23 57.16
N GLY A 723 60.25 21.71 58.41
CA GLY A 723 60.47 20.90 59.60
C GLY A 723 59.17 20.24 60.06
N VAL A 724 59.15 18.91 60.14
CA VAL A 724 58.05 18.15 60.72
C VAL A 724 58.46 17.68 62.11
N THR A 725 57.75 18.19 63.12
CA THR A 725 57.92 17.79 64.52
C THR A 725 56.67 17.06 65.01
N MET A 726 56.78 16.26 66.06
CA MET A 726 55.65 15.57 66.68
C MET A 726 55.48 16.14 68.08
N GLY A 727 54.28 16.60 68.39
CA GLY A 727 53.97 17.05 69.75
C GLY A 727 53.76 15.87 70.70
N ASP A 728 53.76 16.15 72.00
CA ASP A 728 53.45 15.18 73.06
C ASP A 728 52.01 14.65 72.99
N ASP A 729 51.18 15.20 72.10
CA ASP A 729 49.84 14.75 71.77
C ASP A 729 49.83 13.75 70.60
N GLY A 730 50.99 13.28 70.14
CA GLY A 730 51.09 12.34 69.03
C GLY A 730 50.63 12.91 67.68
N VAL A 731 50.54 14.24 67.56
CA VAL A 731 50.14 14.94 66.34
C VAL A 731 51.35 15.59 65.70
N SER A 732 51.54 15.35 64.40
CA SER A 732 52.56 16.04 63.60
C SER A 732 52.21 17.52 63.45
N LYS A 733 53.21 18.38 63.65
CA LYS A 733 53.18 19.82 63.40
C LYS A 733 54.22 20.17 62.36
N LEU A 734 53.93 21.22 61.60
CA LEU A 734 54.76 21.66 60.50
C LEU A 734 55.30 23.06 60.77
N LEU A 735 56.61 23.22 60.58
CA LEU A 735 57.36 24.46 60.69
C LEU A 735 57.99 24.73 59.33
N SER A 736 57.89 25.96 58.83
CA SER A 736 58.42 26.33 57.51
C SER A 736 59.51 27.38 57.62
N ILE A 737 60.62 27.18 56.93
CA ILE A 737 61.72 28.14 56.84
C ILE A 737 62.03 28.36 55.35
N LYS A 738 61.94 29.60 54.89
CA LYS A 738 62.40 30.02 53.56
C LYS A 738 63.88 30.39 53.66
N LEU A 739 64.76 29.63 53.00
CA LEU A 739 66.21 29.82 53.12
C LEU A 739 66.70 31.14 52.49
N ASP A 740 65.97 31.67 51.50
CA ASP A 740 66.23 32.99 50.93
C ASP A 740 66.08 34.14 51.94
N GLN A 741 65.29 33.94 53.01
CA GLN A 741 65.11 34.91 54.09
C GLN A 741 66.08 34.68 55.27
N ALA A 742 66.57 33.46 55.45
CA ALA A 742 67.49 33.10 56.53
C ALA A 742 68.90 33.68 56.35
N LYS A 743 69.35 33.89 55.10
CA LYS A 743 70.64 34.56 54.82
C LYS A 743 70.71 36.01 55.30
N LYS A 744 69.57 36.67 55.53
CA LYS A 744 69.53 38.05 56.09
C LYS A 744 69.70 38.11 57.62
N TYR A 745 69.61 36.98 58.33
CA TYR A 745 69.74 36.93 59.79
C TYR A 745 71.12 36.48 60.29
N ASN A 746 72.03 36.11 59.38
CA ASN A 746 73.40 35.69 59.66
C ASN A 746 74.46 36.70 59.14
N GLN A 747 74.08 37.97 58.94
CA GLN A 747 75.02 39.08 58.75
C GLN A 747 74.97 40.03 59.94
#